data_AF-A0A3B0RD90-F1
#
_entry.id   AF-A0A3B0RD90-F1
#
_cell.length_a   1.000
_cell.length_b   1.000
_cell.length_c   1.000
_cell.angle_alpha   90.00
_cell.angle_beta   90.00
_cell.angle_gamma   90.00
#
_symmetry.space_group_name_H-M   'P 1'
#
loop_
_entity.id
_entity.type
_entity.pdbx_description
1 polymer ?
#
loop_
_entity_poly.entity_id
_entity_poly.type
_entity_poly.pdbx_seq_one_letter_code
_entity_poly.pdbx_strand_id
1 'polypeptide(L)'
;AGGMNRNSGYLTQMGGEGVNWIGQSKFTHEDHIFQNLGDGTYYHSGLLAIRQSVAAKTNITYKILYNDAIAMTGGQPLEGTLTVDQISRQLHSEGVRPIYVVTDEPEKYPANTDFAPGVTIHHRDALDDVQRILRDVKGVSALIYDQTCASEKRRRRKKNEFPDPPKRAFINDLVCEGCGDCSEASNCVSIVPKETELGRKRAIDQSSCNKDYSCVNGFCPSFVTVHGGSVKKGSRTNPEGLIDQVPLPDLPTINGGYDIMVTGVGGTGIVTIGQIMVMAAHLEGKGASVLDFTGFAQKGGSVISYLRLAERAKDLKAVRIGTGAADLLLGCDMVVSGSRETLRTLKKGKTSVILNSQKIQTAQFVLNRDSDIHDGLIRQNITAVVGSDALYPVDGTKIATALMGDSIATNMFLFGYAWQQGKIPLSLASIFRAIELNGVAVSANKQSFSWGRIAASDMSLVENVLPHPIKDDTNLTNLKDIVDYRANFLTDYQDQKLADRYRTAVQKIRDLENALGTGDTALALAVARNYFKLLAVKDEYEVARLYTNGAFERKIKQQFEGDFKIHFHMAPPLLARKDGKGHLRKMEFGGWMFKALKLVARLRGLRGTAFDLFGRTAERRMERTLIRRYEDLLAEFQKSLTLDNLATAIKLADLPSEIRGFGHVKEQTVEKNIEKYTELLKDYGSGDMTHIVSH
;
A
#
# COMPACT_ATOMS: atom_id res chain seq x y z
N ALA A 1 -15.54 7.20 9.92
CA ALA A 1 -14.68 6.40 9.00
C ALA A 1 -13.24 6.83 9.21
N GLY A 2 -12.36 5.99 9.76
CA GLY A 2 -10.98 6.37 10.07
C GLY A 2 -10.20 5.40 10.96
N GLY A 3 -10.90 4.47 11.64
CA GLY A 3 -10.28 3.57 12.60
C GLY A 3 -9.62 2.30 12.03
N MET A 4 -9.51 2.09 10.71
CA MET A 4 -8.92 0.86 10.14
C MET A 4 -9.47 -0.46 10.71
N ASN A 5 -10.79 -0.56 10.95
CA ASN A 5 -11.43 -1.69 11.67
C ASN A 5 -10.82 -1.99 13.06
N ARG A 6 -10.16 -1.02 13.69
CA ARG A 6 -9.57 -1.14 15.05
C ARG A 6 -10.55 -0.75 16.16
N ASN A 7 -11.83 -0.59 15.82
CA ASN A 7 -12.89 -0.13 16.72
C ASN A 7 -12.51 1.08 17.59
N SER A 8 -11.63 1.95 17.08
CA SER A 8 -11.29 3.21 17.73
C SER A 8 -12.45 4.19 17.56
N GLY A 9 -13.14 4.45 18.67
CA GLY A 9 -14.25 5.39 18.77
C GLY A 9 -13.83 6.69 19.43
N TYR A 10 -14.39 7.80 18.93
CA TYR A 10 -14.32 9.15 19.50
C TYR A 10 -12.94 9.83 19.48
N LEU A 11 -12.96 11.15 19.29
CA LEU A 11 -11.80 12.02 19.38
C LEU A 11 -11.99 12.90 20.62
N THR A 12 -10.91 13.14 21.35
CA THR A 12 -10.91 14.04 22.50
C THR A 12 -9.70 14.97 22.41
N GLN A 13 -9.78 16.09 23.13
CA GLN A 13 -8.67 17.00 23.30
C GLN A 13 -7.49 16.33 24.01
N MET A 14 -6.28 16.79 23.73
CA MET A 14 -5.07 16.35 24.42
C MET A 14 -5.22 16.52 25.94
N GLY A 15 -4.93 15.44 26.69
CA GLY A 15 -5.08 15.39 28.14
C GLY A 15 -6.46 14.94 28.62
N GLY A 16 -7.44 14.78 27.73
CA GLY A 16 -8.80 14.28 28.02
C GLY A 16 -8.99 12.79 27.76
N GLU A 17 -7.95 12.10 27.29
CA GLU A 17 -8.02 10.71 26.85
C GLU A 17 -8.55 9.76 27.94
N GLY A 18 -9.65 9.07 27.63
CA GLY A 18 -10.30 8.09 28.50
C GLY A 18 -11.29 8.67 29.49
N VAL A 19 -11.29 9.99 29.74
CA VAL A 19 -12.21 10.61 30.72
C VAL A 19 -13.66 10.55 30.26
N ASN A 20 -13.91 10.65 28.96
CA ASN A 20 -15.24 10.47 28.37
C ASN A 20 -15.87 9.12 28.73
N TRP A 21 -15.04 8.08 28.90
CA TRP A 21 -15.51 6.74 29.27
C TRP A 21 -16.07 6.67 30.69
N ILE A 22 -15.59 7.51 31.60
CA ILE A 22 -16.08 7.55 32.98
C ILE A 22 -17.60 7.79 32.99
N GLY A 23 -18.07 8.76 32.20
CA GLY A 23 -19.49 9.03 32.05
C GLY A 23 -20.22 7.96 31.23
N GLN A 24 -19.64 7.52 30.11
CA GLN A 24 -20.29 6.58 29.17
C GLN A 24 -20.45 5.17 29.74
N SER A 25 -19.49 4.69 30.53
CA SER A 25 -19.45 3.33 31.07
C SER A 25 -20.69 2.92 31.88
N LYS A 26 -21.46 3.90 32.37
CA LYS A 26 -22.71 3.66 33.11
C LYS A 26 -23.93 3.44 32.22
N PHE A 27 -23.83 3.71 30.92
CA PHE A 27 -24.95 3.74 29.98
C PHE A 27 -24.74 2.83 28.76
N THR A 28 -23.79 1.90 28.84
CA THR A 28 -23.44 0.96 27.77
C THR A 28 -23.28 -0.45 28.31
N HIS A 29 -23.42 -1.45 27.42
CA HIS A 29 -23.14 -2.85 27.73
C HIS A 29 -21.66 -3.21 27.58
N GLU A 30 -20.84 -2.31 27.04
CA GLU A 30 -19.40 -2.51 26.92
C GLU A 30 -18.74 -2.35 28.29
N ASP A 31 -18.06 -3.39 28.77
CA ASP A 31 -17.54 -3.44 30.14
C ASP A 31 -16.17 -2.77 30.31
N HIS A 32 -15.39 -2.65 29.23
CA HIS A 32 -13.99 -2.23 29.27
C HIS A 32 -13.56 -1.62 27.93
N ILE A 33 -12.78 -0.53 27.95
CA ILE A 33 -12.17 0.02 26.74
C ILE A 33 -10.65 0.13 26.83
N PHE A 34 -9.99 0.19 25.67
CA PHE A 34 -8.58 0.54 25.55
C PHE A 34 -8.45 1.99 25.09
N GLN A 35 -7.76 2.81 25.90
CA GLN A 35 -7.44 4.19 25.55
C GLN A 35 -5.98 4.30 25.11
N ASN A 36 -5.76 4.62 23.83
CA ASN A 36 -4.42 4.91 23.34
C ASN A 36 -3.98 6.29 23.83
N LEU A 37 -2.73 6.39 24.30
CA LEU A 37 -2.13 7.64 24.76
C LEU A 37 -0.66 7.67 24.30
N GLY A 38 -0.26 8.69 23.54
CA GLY A 38 1.14 8.87 23.17
C GLY A 38 1.99 9.31 24.36
N ASP A 39 3.26 8.94 24.38
CA ASP A 39 4.27 9.40 25.35
C ASP A 39 4.31 10.93 25.53
N GLY A 40 4.25 11.70 24.43
CA GLY A 40 4.19 13.16 24.47
C GLY A 40 2.96 13.69 25.21
N THR A 41 1.77 13.13 24.95
CA THR A 41 0.56 13.51 25.67
C THR A 41 0.63 13.08 27.13
N TYR A 42 1.08 11.85 27.39
CA TYR A 42 1.25 11.32 28.74
C TYR A 42 2.11 12.26 29.59
N TYR A 43 3.25 12.70 29.04
CA TYR A 43 4.16 13.62 29.70
C TYR A 43 3.54 15.01 29.95
N HIS A 44 2.88 15.59 28.95
CA HIS A 44 2.37 16.95 29.03
C HIS A 44 1.12 17.08 29.92
N SER A 45 0.17 16.15 29.83
CA SER A 45 -1.15 16.33 30.46
C SER A 45 -1.97 15.04 30.70
N GLY A 46 -1.62 13.93 30.05
CA GLY A 46 -2.41 12.70 30.07
C GLY A 46 -2.42 11.98 31.43
N LEU A 47 -1.43 12.20 32.30
CA LEU A 47 -1.39 11.58 33.63
C LEU A 47 -2.61 11.96 34.49
N LEU A 48 -3.12 13.19 34.36
CA LEU A 48 -4.29 13.65 35.13
C LEU A 48 -5.56 12.89 34.73
N ALA A 49 -5.72 12.56 33.46
CA ALA A 49 -6.84 11.73 32.98
C ALA A 49 -6.79 10.32 33.59
N ILE A 50 -5.59 9.72 33.66
CA ILE A 50 -5.38 8.41 34.27
C ILE A 50 -5.76 8.45 35.75
N ARG A 51 -5.27 9.46 36.49
CA ARG A 51 -5.61 9.66 37.91
C ARG A 51 -7.12 9.79 38.13
N GLN A 52 -7.81 10.53 37.27
CA GLN A 52 -9.27 10.66 37.35
C GLN A 52 -9.98 9.33 37.13
N SER A 53 -9.55 8.54 36.15
CA SER A 53 -10.09 7.19 35.90
C SER A 53 -9.87 6.24 37.08
N VAL A 54 -8.72 6.35 37.76
CA VAL A 54 -8.44 5.57 38.97
C VAL A 54 -9.39 5.98 40.10
N ALA A 55 -9.55 7.28 40.34
CA ALA A 55 -10.47 7.79 41.36
C ALA A 55 -11.93 7.35 41.11
N ALA A 56 -12.34 7.31 39.83
CA ALA A 56 -13.66 6.86 39.42
C ALA A 56 -13.84 5.32 39.45
N LYS A 57 -12.76 4.55 39.63
CA LYS A 57 -12.73 3.08 39.56
C LYS A 57 -13.33 2.54 38.26
N THR A 58 -13.07 3.23 37.16
CA THR A 58 -13.58 2.85 35.84
C THR A 58 -12.77 1.69 35.26
N ASN A 59 -13.44 0.74 34.61
CA ASN A 59 -12.76 -0.35 33.89
C ASN A 59 -12.19 0.19 32.58
N ILE A 60 -10.87 0.41 32.54
CA ILE A 60 -10.19 0.98 31.38
C ILE A 60 -8.72 0.58 31.38
N THR A 61 -8.20 0.23 30.20
CA THR A 61 -6.76 0.03 29.99
C THR A 61 -6.18 1.21 29.24
N TYR A 62 -5.19 1.87 29.82
CA TYR A 62 -4.38 2.87 29.12
C TYR A 62 -3.25 2.20 28.36
N LYS A 63 -3.31 2.25 27.02
CA LYS A 63 -2.24 1.80 26.13
C LYS A 63 -1.31 2.97 25.84
N ILE A 64 -0.22 3.04 26.59
CA ILE A 64 0.81 4.08 26.45
C ILE A 64 1.71 3.71 25.28
N LEU A 65 1.67 4.50 24.20
CA LEU A 65 2.46 4.31 23.00
C LEU A 65 3.78 5.07 23.16
N TYR A 66 4.83 4.36 23.55
CA TYR A 66 6.16 4.91 23.77
C TYR A 66 6.99 4.83 22.49
N ASN A 67 7.40 5.99 21.98
CA ASN A 67 8.12 6.17 20.72
C ASN A 67 9.42 6.98 20.87
N ASP A 68 9.67 7.61 22.03
CA ASP A 68 10.85 8.44 22.27
C ASP A 68 10.93 9.67 21.31
N ALA A 69 9.78 10.01 20.72
CA ALA A 69 9.58 11.17 19.86
C ALA A 69 8.09 11.49 19.78
N ILE A 70 7.75 12.78 19.84
CA ILE A 70 6.36 13.22 19.82
C ILE A 70 5.75 12.88 18.45
N ALA A 71 4.64 12.15 18.48
CA ALA A 71 3.93 11.78 17.27
C ALA A 71 3.38 13.03 16.54
N MET A 72 3.32 12.97 15.20
CA MET A 72 2.79 14.03 14.33
C MET A 72 3.57 15.35 14.27
N THR A 73 4.71 15.49 14.96
CA THR A 73 5.52 16.72 14.94
C THR A 73 6.74 16.66 14.01
N GLY A 74 6.85 15.61 13.19
CA GLY A 74 8.06 15.37 12.41
C GLY A 74 9.24 14.81 13.23
N GLY A 75 8.96 14.30 14.43
CA GLY A 75 9.92 13.65 15.32
C GLY A 75 10.65 14.63 16.25
N GLN A 76 9.93 15.63 16.78
CA GLN A 76 10.48 16.43 17.87
C GLN A 76 10.71 15.52 19.10
N PRO A 77 11.83 15.69 19.82
CA PRO A 77 12.06 14.95 21.05
C PRO A 77 11.02 15.33 22.10
N LEU A 78 10.82 14.47 23.09
CA LEU A 78 10.03 14.80 24.27
C LEU A 78 10.74 15.91 25.07
N GLU A 79 9.99 16.85 25.65
CA GLU A 79 10.55 17.91 26.49
C GLU A 79 10.94 17.39 27.87
N GLY A 80 12.02 16.61 27.96
CA GLY A 80 12.51 16.00 29.21
C GLY A 80 12.96 14.56 29.01
N THR A 81 13.30 13.88 30.10
CA THR A 81 13.60 12.44 30.09
C THR A 81 12.43 11.68 30.70
N LEU A 82 11.82 10.79 29.91
CA LEU A 82 10.77 9.89 30.38
C LEU A 82 11.08 8.51 29.82
N THR A 83 11.53 7.58 30.66
CA THR A 83 11.83 6.19 30.26
C THR A 83 10.68 5.25 30.58
N VAL A 84 10.66 4.06 29.96
CA VAL A 84 9.58 3.07 30.13
C VAL A 84 9.44 2.60 31.59
N ASP A 85 10.56 2.43 32.29
CA ASP A 85 10.60 2.11 33.72
C ASP A 85 10.02 3.25 34.57
N GLN A 86 10.35 4.52 34.28
CA GLN A 86 9.77 5.68 34.95
C GLN A 86 8.25 5.79 34.74
N ILE A 87 7.77 5.55 33.52
CA ILE A 87 6.32 5.49 33.22
C ILE A 87 5.67 4.40 34.08
N SER A 88 6.26 3.21 34.14
CA SER A 88 5.72 2.11 34.94
C SER A 88 5.58 2.48 36.43
N ARG A 89 6.55 3.21 36.99
CA ARG A 89 6.53 3.67 38.39
C ARG A 89 5.49 4.74 38.65
N GLN A 90 5.38 5.71 37.75
CA GLN A 90 4.37 6.76 37.85
C GLN A 90 2.97 6.15 37.82
N LEU A 91 2.68 5.30 36.83
CA LEU A 91 1.41 4.58 36.72
C LEU A 91 1.11 3.75 37.97
N HIS A 92 2.09 2.98 38.46
CA HIS A 92 1.92 2.19 39.68
C HIS A 92 1.62 3.05 40.91
N SER A 93 2.26 4.23 41.01
CA SER A 93 2.05 5.19 42.11
C SER A 93 0.68 5.86 42.06
N GLU A 94 0.12 6.05 40.87
CA GLU A 94 -1.27 6.48 40.68
C GLU A 94 -2.30 5.38 41.03
N GLY A 95 -1.86 4.14 41.29
CA GLY A 95 -2.72 3.01 41.62
C GLY A 95 -3.16 2.15 40.43
N VAL A 96 -2.55 2.34 39.26
CA VAL A 96 -2.84 1.54 38.05
C VAL A 96 -2.24 0.15 38.18
N ARG A 97 -3.09 -0.89 38.07
CA ARG A 97 -2.67 -2.31 38.17
C ARG A 97 -3.64 -3.22 37.38
N PRO A 98 -3.17 -4.26 36.67
CA PRO A 98 -1.76 -4.58 36.38
C PRO A 98 -1.16 -3.68 35.29
N ILE A 99 0.17 -3.72 35.17
CA ILE A 99 0.95 -3.00 34.16
C ILE A 99 1.76 -4.01 33.35
N TYR A 100 1.60 -4.01 32.03
CA TYR A 100 2.35 -4.85 31.11
C TYR A 100 3.23 -3.99 30.20
N VAL A 101 4.46 -4.44 29.93
CA VAL A 101 5.33 -3.85 28.91
C VAL A 101 5.37 -4.80 27.71
N VAL A 102 5.10 -4.28 26.53
CA VAL A 102 5.19 -5.02 25.27
C VAL A 102 6.17 -4.32 24.34
N THR A 103 7.18 -5.06 23.86
CA THR A 103 8.27 -4.54 23.01
C THR A 103 8.67 -5.55 21.94
N ASP A 104 9.22 -5.07 20.81
CA ASP A 104 9.84 -5.91 19.79
C ASP A 104 11.27 -6.38 20.16
N GLU A 105 11.81 -5.88 21.26
CA GLU A 105 13.16 -6.18 21.75
C GLU A 105 13.15 -6.37 23.29
N PRO A 106 12.54 -7.45 23.84
CA PRO A 106 12.45 -7.67 25.29
C PRO A 106 13.80 -7.68 25.99
N GLU A 107 14.77 -8.35 25.38
CA GLU A 107 16.16 -8.46 25.79
C GLU A 107 16.93 -7.13 25.88
N LYS A 108 16.38 -6.00 25.40
CA LYS A 108 17.02 -4.68 25.57
C LYS A 108 16.95 -4.18 27.01
N TYR A 109 16.09 -4.75 27.84
CA TYR A 109 15.97 -4.42 29.25
C TYR A 109 16.84 -5.35 30.09
N PRO A 110 17.90 -4.83 30.74
CA PRO A 110 18.65 -5.58 31.73
C PRO A 110 17.74 -6.16 32.83
N ALA A 111 18.10 -7.31 33.38
CA ALA A 111 17.32 -7.94 34.46
C ALA A 111 17.20 -7.05 35.72
N ASN A 112 18.08 -6.07 35.89
CA ASN A 112 18.08 -5.08 36.97
C ASN A 112 17.44 -3.74 36.59
N THR A 113 16.75 -3.64 35.45
CA THR A 113 15.96 -2.44 35.14
C THR A 113 14.91 -2.22 36.22
N ASP A 114 14.84 -1.00 36.72
CA ASP A 114 14.08 -0.62 37.90
C ASP A 114 12.58 -0.45 37.59
N PHE A 115 11.92 -1.48 37.05
CA PHE A 115 10.48 -1.45 36.80
C PHE A 115 9.66 -1.39 38.09
N ALA A 116 8.40 -0.95 38.00
CA ALA A 116 7.48 -1.00 39.12
C ALA A 116 7.17 -2.47 39.56
N PRO A 117 6.80 -2.70 40.82
CA PRO A 117 6.45 -4.04 41.30
C PRO A 117 5.33 -4.69 40.48
N GLY A 118 5.52 -5.95 40.08
CA GLY A 118 4.53 -6.74 39.34
C GLY A 118 4.46 -6.48 37.82
N VAL A 119 5.31 -5.60 37.28
CA VAL A 119 5.41 -5.39 35.83
C VAL A 119 5.98 -6.64 35.16
N THR A 120 5.38 -7.07 34.05
CA THR A 120 5.90 -8.15 33.21
C THR A 120 6.18 -7.64 31.80
N ILE A 121 7.25 -8.16 31.20
CA ILE A 121 7.74 -7.79 29.87
C ILE A 121 7.43 -8.92 28.91
N HIS A 122 6.79 -8.60 27.78
CA HIS A 122 6.39 -9.55 26.76
C HIS A 122 6.90 -9.11 25.39
N HIS A 123 7.20 -10.09 24.53
CA HIS A 123 7.46 -9.83 23.12
C HIS A 123 6.17 -9.37 22.43
N ARG A 124 6.29 -8.51 21.41
CA ARG A 124 5.15 -7.98 20.62
C ARG A 124 4.21 -9.04 20.06
N ASP A 125 4.67 -10.27 19.85
CA ASP A 125 3.85 -11.36 19.32
C ASP A 125 2.78 -11.81 20.32
N ALA A 126 2.95 -11.52 21.62
CA ALA A 126 1.97 -11.77 22.67
C ALA A 126 0.99 -10.60 22.88
N LEU A 127 1.02 -9.56 22.03
CA LEU A 127 0.19 -8.36 22.21
C LEU A 127 -1.31 -8.69 22.30
N ASP A 128 -1.84 -9.55 21.41
CA ASP A 128 -3.27 -9.90 21.43
C ASP A 128 -3.64 -10.64 22.72
N ASP A 129 -2.79 -11.57 23.16
CA ASP A 129 -2.99 -12.33 24.41
C ASP A 129 -2.99 -11.41 25.63
N VAL A 130 -2.02 -10.48 25.71
CA VAL A 130 -1.95 -9.46 26.76
C VAL A 130 -3.19 -8.55 26.73
N GLN A 131 -3.63 -8.12 25.55
CA GLN A 131 -4.85 -7.31 25.41
C GLN A 131 -6.12 -8.08 25.81
N ARG A 132 -6.21 -9.40 25.57
CA ARG A 132 -7.32 -10.22 26.04
C ARG A 132 -7.34 -10.32 27.56
N ILE A 133 -6.18 -10.58 28.18
CA ILE A 133 -6.04 -10.60 29.65
C ILE A 133 -6.48 -9.25 30.24
N LEU A 134 -6.00 -8.13 29.68
CA LEU A 134 -6.29 -6.79 30.17
C LEU A 134 -7.76 -6.39 30.00
N ARG A 135 -8.46 -6.92 29.00
CA ARG A 135 -9.89 -6.65 28.77
C ARG A 135 -10.76 -7.06 29.95
N ASP A 136 -10.39 -8.15 30.62
CA ASP A 136 -11.20 -8.72 31.71
C ASP A 136 -10.83 -8.13 33.09
N VAL A 137 -9.82 -7.25 33.15
CA VAL A 137 -9.42 -6.56 34.38
C VAL A 137 -10.49 -5.56 34.82
N LYS A 138 -10.80 -5.58 36.12
CA LYS A 138 -11.62 -4.56 36.79
C LYS A 138 -10.74 -3.41 37.31
N GLY A 139 -11.22 -2.19 37.15
CA GLY A 139 -10.47 -0.97 37.46
C GLY A 139 -9.51 -0.56 36.34
N VAL A 140 -8.49 0.22 36.70
CA VAL A 140 -7.57 0.83 35.74
C VAL A 140 -6.30 0.01 35.59
N SER A 141 -6.01 -0.40 34.37
CA SER A 141 -4.80 -1.12 33.98
C SER A 141 -3.99 -0.35 32.93
N ALA A 142 -2.74 -0.76 32.70
CA ALA A 142 -1.92 -0.17 31.65
C ALA A 142 -1.13 -1.19 30.83
N LEU A 143 -0.95 -0.82 29.57
CA LEU A 143 -0.09 -1.50 28.61
C LEU A 143 0.90 -0.47 28.06
N ILE A 144 2.16 -0.56 28.43
CA ILE A 144 3.22 0.27 27.85
C ILE A 144 3.72 -0.45 26.60
N TYR A 145 3.34 0.09 25.44
CA TYR A 145 3.76 -0.40 24.14
C TYR A 145 5.00 0.37 23.70
N ASP A 146 6.16 -0.24 23.90
CA ASP A 146 7.47 0.34 23.65
C ASP A 146 7.96 -0.11 22.27
N GLN A 147 7.81 0.79 21.31
CA GLN A 147 8.31 0.57 19.96
C GLN A 147 8.50 1.90 19.25
N THR A 148 9.74 2.18 18.82
CA THR A 148 9.99 3.31 17.92
C THR A 148 9.17 3.15 16.65
N CYS A 149 8.36 4.16 16.35
CA CYS A 149 7.51 4.21 15.17
C CYS A 149 8.38 4.14 13.91
N ALA A 150 7.80 3.51 12.90
CA ALA A 150 8.56 3.13 11.72
C ALA A 150 9.05 4.34 10.89
N SER A 151 8.35 5.48 10.95
CA SER A 151 8.77 6.74 10.34
C SER A 151 10.01 7.33 11.03
N GLU A 152 10.10 7.22 12.36
CA GLU A 152 11.26 7.68 13.12
C GLU A 152 12.47 6.76 12.91
N LYS A 153 12.28 5.43 12.92
CA LYS A 153 13.34 4.46 12.54
C LYS A 153 13.93 4.81 11.17
N ARG A 154 13.09 5.17 10.19
CA ARG A 154 13.54 5.61 8.85
C ARG A 154 14.32 6.92 8.89
N ARG A 155 13.86 7.92 9.66
CA ARG A 155 14.54 9.22 9.81
C ARG A 155 15.92 9.03 10.43
N ARG A 156 16.02 8.29 11.53
CA ARG A 156 17.28 7.97 12.22
C ARG A 156 18.23 7.18 11.31
N ARG A 157 17.74 6.21 10.53
CA ARG A 157 18.56 5.49 9.53
C ARG A 157 19.15 6.43 8.47
N LYS A 158 18.39 7.43 7.98
CA LYS A 158 18.92 8.42 7.03
C LYS A 158 20.02 9.29 7.64
N LYS A 159 20.02 9.48 8.96
CA LYS A 159 21.04 10.21 9.73
C LYS A 159 22.16 9.30 10.27
N ASN A 160 22.13 8.00 9.96
CA ASN A 160 23.02 6.97 10.53
C ASN A 160 22.91 6.81 12.07
N GLU A 161 21.77 7.18 12.66
CA GLU A 161 21.48 7.10 14.10
C GLU A 161 20.69 5.82 14.48
N PHE A 162 20.45 4.91 13.54
CA PHE A 162 19.72 3.66 13.78
C PHE A 162 20.20 2.56 12.83
N PRO A 163 20.25 1.28 13.25
CA PRO A 163 20.70 0.19 12.40
C PRO A 163 19.91 0.10 11.09
N ASP A 164 20.62 0.11 9.96
CA ASP A 164 20.02 -0.12 8.64
C ASP A 164 20.31 -1.55 8.17
N PRO A 165 19.41 -2.52 8.41
CA PRO A 165 19.66 -3.89 8.03
C PRO A 165 19.79 -3.99 6.50
N PRO A 166 20.82 -4.67 5.97
CA PRO A 166 20.97 -4.93 4.54
C PRO A 166 20.02 -6.05 4.12
N LYS A 167 18.73 -5.89 4.41
CA LYS A 167 17.67 -6.86 4.12
C LYS A 167 16.48 -6.12 3.49
N ARG A 168 15.95 -6.62 2.39
CA ARG A 168 14.82 -6.02 1.66
C ARG A 168 13.78 -7.08 1.34
N ALA A 169 12.51 -6.81 1.64
CA ALA A 169 11.42 -7.70 1.25
C ALA A 169 11.06 -7.47 -0.23
N PHE A 170 10.82 -8.55 -0.96
CA PHE A 170 10.40 -8.53 -2.35
C PHE A 170 9.27 -9.54 -2.56
N ILE A 171 8.34 -9.20 -3.45
CA ILE A 171 7.19 -10.05 -3.79
C ILE A 171 7.32 -10.48 -5.25
N ASN A 172 7.35 -11.80 -5.49
CA ASN A 172 7.16 -12.34 -6.83
C ASN A 172 5.68 -12.19 -7.23
N ASP A 173 5.39 -11.19 -8.04
CA ASP A 173 4.06 -10.85 -8.55
C ASP A 173 3.37 -12.01 -9.29
N LEU A 174 4.13 -12.86 -9.99
CA LEU A 174 3.57 -14.05 -10.65
C LEU A 174 3.06 -15.08 -9.64
N VAL A 175 3.70 -15.20 -8.48
CA VAL A 175 3.27 -16.10 -7.40
C VAL A 175 2.18 -15.45 -6.54
N CYS A 176 2.21 -14.13 -6.35
CA CYS A 176 1.22 -13.41 -5.57
C CYS A 176 -0.22 -13.66 -6.08
N GLU A 177 -1.17 -13.93 -5.19
CA GLU A 177 -2.60 -14.03 -5.53
C GLU A 177 -3.36 -12.71 -5.32
N GLY A 178 -2.71 -11.66 -4.80
CA GLY A 178 -3.38 -10.40 -4.49
C GLY A 178 -4.41 -10.52 -3.36
N CYS A 179 -4.25 -11.49 -2.45
CA CYS A 179 -5.22 -11.82 -1.40
C CYS A 179 -5.37 -10.75 -0.31
N GLY A 180 -4.34 -9.92 -0.08
CA GLY A 180 -4.36 -8.86 0.93
C GLY A 180 -3.87 -9.28 2.32
N ASP A 181 -3.60 -10.56 2.57
CA ASP A 181 -3.17 -11.08 3.87
C ASP A 181 -1.86 -10.43 4.39
N CYS A 182 -0.94 -10.09 3.49
CA CYS A 182 0.25 -9.31 3.88
C CYS A 182 -0.06 -7.89 4.33
N SER A 183 -1.13 -7.27 3.81
CA SER A 183 -1.64 -5.97 4.27
C SER A 183 -2.36 -6.11 5.60
N GLU A 184 -3.12 -7.17 5.82
CA GLU A 184 -3.76 -7.47 7.11
C GLU A 184 -2.72 -7.70 8.22
N ALA A 185 -1.68 -8.50 7.94
CA ALA A 185 -0.61 -8.81 8.88
C ALA A 185 0.27 -7.61 9.26
N SER A 186 0.39 -6.60 8.39
CA SER A 186 1.37 -5.49 8.57
C SER A 186 0.75 -4.10 8.66
N ASN A 187 -0.47 -3.91 8.18
CA ASN A 187 -1.05 -2.60 7.90
C ASN A 187 -0.13 -1.66 7.09
N CYS A 188 0.73 -2.23 6.23
CA CYS A 188 1.81 -1.48 5.60
C CYS A 188 1.39 -0.82 4.28
N VAL A 189 1.48 0.51 4.24
CA VAL A 189 1.22 1.32 3.03
C VAL A 189 2.31 1.19 1.95
N SER A 190 3.45 0.58 2.27
CA SER A 190 4.51 0.28 1.29
C SER A 190 4.24 -0.99 0.48
N ILE A 191 3.17 -1.73 0.80
CA ILE A 191 2.64 -2.80 -0.05
C ILE A 191 1.69 -2.15 -1.05
N VAL A 192 2.15 -2.00 -2.29
CA VAL A 192 1.42 -1.31 -3.36
C VAL A 192 0.74 -2.28 -4.30
N PRO A 193 -0.40 -1.92 -4.93
CA PRO A 193 -0.95 -2.68 -6.02
C PRO A 193 0.03 -2.73 -7.19
N LYS A 194 0.04 -3.86 -7.88
CA LYS A 194 0.70 -3.99 -9.17
C LYS A 194 -0.29 -4.61 -10.14
N GLU A 195 -0.75 -3.84 -11.13
CA GLU A 195 -1.60 -4.38 -12.17
C GLU A 195 -0.79 -5.31 -13.08
N THR A 196 -1.39 -6.44 -13.43
CA THR A 196 -0.79 -7.43 -14.34
C THR A 196 -1.90 -8.07 -15.15
N GLU A 197 -1.55 -8.67 -16.29
CA GLU A 197 -2.50 -9.43 -17.11
C GLU A 197 -3.22 -10.55 -16.34
N LEU A 198 -2.59 -11.10 -15.30
CA LEU A 198 -3.17 -12.13 -14.43
C LEU A 198 -3.96 -11.55 -13.24
N GLY A 199 -4.36 -10.28 -13.34
CA GLY A 199 -5.08 -9.52 -12.32
C GLY A 199 -4.14 -8.76 -11.38
N ARG A 200 -4.74 -8.00 -10.47
CA ARG A 200 -4.05 -7.17 -9.48
C ARG A 200 -3.22 -7.99 -8.49
N LYS A 201 -1.93 -7.67 -8.39
CA LYS A 201 -0.94 -8.28 -7.49
C LYS A 201 -0.43 -7.27 -6.46
N ARG A 202 0.55 -7.69 -5.66
CA ARG A 202 1.21 -6.84 -4.67
C ARG A 202 2.69 -6.68 -5.02
N ALA A 203 3.22 -5.50 -4.75
CA ALA A 203 4.65 -5.21 -4.80
C ALA A 203 5.08 -4.44 -3.55
N ILE A 204 6.37 -4.43 -3.26
CA ILE A 204 6.95 -3.62 -2.19
C ILE A 204 7.59 -2.38 -2.82
N ASP A 205 7.12 -1.21 -2.43
CA ASP A 205 7.81 0.04 -2.71
C ASP A 205 9.07 0.14 -1.82
N GLN A 206 10.24 -0.04 -2.42
CA GLN A 206 11.53 -0.09 -1.71
C GLN A 206 11.94 1.27 -1.13
N SER A 207 11.42 2.37 -1.66
CA SER A 207 11.70 3.74 -1.23
C SER A 207 10.97 4.13 0.05
N SER A 208 9.73 3.66 0.19
CA SER A 208 8.89 3.96 1.36
C SER A 208 8.95 2.88 2.44
N CYS A 209 9.47 1.69 2.12
CA CYS A 209 9.58 0.55 3.03
C CYS A 209 10.43 0.86 4.28
N ASN A 210 9.87 0.54 5.45
CA ASN A 210 10.50 0.76 6.75
C ASN A 210 11.34 -0.42 7.25
N LYS A 211 11.48 -1.51 6.47
CA LYS A 211 12.30 -2.67 6.87
C LYS A 211 11.93 -3.28 8.25
N ASP A 212 10.65 -3.31 8.61
CA ASP A 212 10.15 -4.04 9.81
C ASP A 212 9.77 -5.50 9.50
N TYR A 213 9.62 -5.83 8.21
CA TYR A 213 9.33 -7.15 7.65
C TYR A 213 8.06 -7.85 8.19
N SER A 214 7.18 -7.14 8.91
CA SER A 214 5.91 -7.68 9.40
C SER A 214 5.03 -8.25 8.28
N CYS A 215 5.13 -7.69 7.07
CA CYS A 215 4.42 -8.16 5.88
C CYS A 215 4.80 -9.59 5.47
N VAL A 216 5.98 -10.08 5.86
CA VAL A 216 6.45 -11.45 5.57
C VAL A 216 5.68 -12.48 6.38
N ASN A 217 5.09 -12.09 7.52
CA ASN A 217 4.28 -12.96 8.38
C ASN A 217 2.96 -13.38 7.71
N GLY A 218 2.50 -12.65 6.69
CA GLY A 218 1.38 -13.08 5.88
C GLY A 218 1.65 -14.45 5.22
N PHE A 219 0.64 -15.30 5.20
CA PHE A 219 0.66 -16.66 4.67
C PHE A 219 0.67 -16.66 3.13
N CYS A 220 1.79 -16.26 2.57
CA CYS A 220 2.01 -16.17 1.14
C CYS A 220 3.42 -16.63 0.76
N PRO A 221 3.58 -17.63 -0.15
CA PRO A 221 4.87 -18.11 -0.60
C PRO A 221 5.55 -17.16 -1.59
N SER A 222 4.91 -16.04 -2.00
CA SER A 222 5.47 -15.08 -2.95
C SER A 222 6.60 -14.21 -2.37
N PHE A 223 6.75 -14.20 -1.05
CA PHE A 223 7.73 -13.36 -0.36
C PHE A 223 9.12 -13.98 -0.41
N VAL A 224 10.09 -13.14 -0.76
CA VAL A 224 11.51 -13.41 -0.56
C VAL A 224 12.13 -12.23 0.18
N THR A 225 13.23 -12.47 0.89
CA THR A 225 14.07 -11.40 1.41
C THR A 225 15.42 -11.44 0.74
N VAL A 226 15.83 -10.30 0.20
CA VAL A 226 17.14 -10.06 -0.38
C VAL A 226 18.05 -9.57 0.75
N HIS A 227 19.08 -10.34 1.07
CA HIS A 227 20.09 -10.03 2.09
C HIS A 227 21.39 -9.60 1.40
N GLY A 228 21.95 -8.45 1.78
CA GLY A 228 23.02 -7.78 1.03
C GLY A 228 22.49 -6.98 -0.16
N GLY A 229 23.42 -6.51 -0.98
CA GLY A 229 23.15 -5.65 -2.14
C GLY A 229 22.50 -4.31 -1.81
N SER A 230 22.26 -3.53 -2.84
CA SER A 230 21.51 -2.27 -2.77
C SER A 230 20.39 -2.26 -3.81
N VAL A 231 19.38 -1.42 -3.58
CA VAL A 231 18.42 -1.10 -4.65
C VAL A 231 19.22 -0.41 -5.75
N LYS A 232 19.06 -0.89 -6.97
CA LYS A 232 19.75 -0.38 -8.13
C LYS A 232 19.38 1.09 -8.30
N LYS A 233 20.38 1.98 -8.37
CA LYS A 233 20.14 3.37 -8.77
C LYS A 233 19.62 3.38 -10.21
N GLY A 234 18.79 4.35 -10.57
CA GLY A 234 18.12 4.40 -11.87
C GLY A 234 19.07 4.61 -13.06
N SER A 235 18.78 5.59 -13.93
CA SER A 235 19.72 5.95 -15.00
C SER A 235 21.04 6.45 -14.40
N ARG A 236 22.17 6.01 -14.97
CA ARG A 236 23.50 6.55 -14.60
C ARG A 236 23.78 7.89 -15.29
N THR A 237 22.93 8.31 -16.21
CA THR A 237 23.05 9.57 -16.94
C THR A 237 22.72 10.74 -16.01
N ASN A 238 23.61 11.74 -15.96
CA ASN A 238 23.35 12.99 -15.24
C ASN A 238 22.55 13.93 -16.16
N PRO A 239 21.48 14.58 -15.67
CA PRO A 239 20.71 15.56 -16.46
C PRO A 239 21.54 16.77 -16.93
N GLU A 240 22.68 17.07 -16.31
CA GLU A 240 23.54 18.20 -16.67
C GLU A 240 23.91 18.26 -18.16
N GLY A 241 24.17 17.12 -18.81
CA GLY A 241 24.52 17.11 -20.24
C GLY A 241 23.33 17.32 -21.20
N LEU A 242 22.10 17.21 -20.70
CA LEU A 242 20.88 17.38 -21.48
C LEU A 242 20.19 18.72 -21.17
N ILE A 243 20.44 19.30 -19.98
CA ILE A 243 19.78 20.53 -19.55
C ILE A 243 20.14 21.73 -20.43
N ASP A 244 21.31 21.71 -21.06
CA ASP A 244 21.76 22.76 -22.00
C ASP A 244 20.89 22.83 -23.27
N GLN A 245 20.16 21.74 -23.58
CA GLN A 245 19.21 21.68 -24.70
C GLN A 245 17.82 22.20 -24.30
N VAL A 246 17.59 22.48 -23.02
CA VAL A 246 16.28 22.87 -22.48
C VAL A 246 16.21 24.40 -22.36
N PRO A 247 15.34 25.09 -23.13
CA PRO A 247 15.20 26.54 -23.03
C PRO A 247 14.69 26.96 -21.66
N LEU A 248 14.98 28.20 -21.23
CA LEU A 248 14.35 28.77 -20.04
C LEU A 248 12.92 29.20 -20.39
N PRO A 249 11.92 28.94 -19.54
CA PRO A 249 10.55 29.37 -19.78
C PRO A 249 10.35 30.83 -19.39
N ASP A 250 9.32 31.44 -19.95
CA ASP A 250 8.78 32.70 -19.43
C ASP A 250 8.07 32.43 -18.09
N LEU A 251 8.48 33.16 -17.05
CA LEU A 251 7.93 33.01 -15.72
C LEU A 251 6.69 33.89 -15.54
N PRO A 252 5.68 33.41 -14.79
CA PRO A 252 4.48 34.21 -14.55
C PRO A 252 4.82 35.41 -13.65
N THR A 253 4.19 36.55 -13.92
CA THR A 253 4.29 37.75 -13.08
C THR A 253 3.32 37.65 -11.90
N ILE A 254 3.74 38.16 -10.74
CA ILE A 254 2.90 38.17 -9.54
C ILE A 254 2.11 39.48 -9.51
N ASN A 255 0.87 39.46 -10.01
CA ASN A 255 -0.02 40.62 -9.92
C ASN A 255 -0.83 40.58 -8.62
N GLY A 256 -0.26 41.14 -7.55
CA GLY A 256 -0.84 41.12 -6.20
C GLY A 256 -0.54 39.83 -5.44
N GLY A 257 -1.01 38.69 -5.91
CA GLY A 257 -0.73 37.38 -5.31
C GLY A 257 -0.78 36.23 -6.31
N TYR A 258 -0.01 35.18 -6.06
CA TYR A 258 0.04 33.94 -6.82
C TYR A 258 -0.14 32.75 -5.89
N ASP A 259 -1.22 32.00 -6.09
CA ASP A 259 -1.70 30.97 -5.19
C ASP A 259 -1.39 29.58 -5.74
N ILE A 260 -0.54 28.84 -5.03
CA ILE A 260 -0.12 27.47 -5.38
C ILE A 260 -0.69 26.51 -4.34
N MET A 261 -1.52 25.59 -4.80
CA MET A 261 -1.94 24.44 -4.01
C MET A 261 -1.00 23.27 -4.29
N VAL A 262 -0.39 22.70 -3.25
CA VAL A 262 0.37 21.45 -3.37
C VAL A 262 -0.38 20.35 -2.62
N THR A 263 -0.73 19.28 -3.30
CA THR A 263 -1.46 18.14 -2.71
C THR A 263 -0.64 16.88 -2.83
N GLY A 264 -0.74 15.99 -1.84
CA GLY A 264 -0.11 14.69 -1.91
C GLY A 264 -0.29 13.86 -0.65
N VAL A 265 0.47 12.77 -0.58
CA VAL A 265 0.43 11.85 0.56
C VAL A 265 1.51 12.20 1.59
N GLY A 266 1.17 12.10 2.88
CA GLY A 266 2.08 12.35 3.99
C GLY A 266 3.34 11.49 3.95
N GLY A 267 4.49 12.11 4.25
CA GLY A 267 5.80 11.44 4.23
C GLY A 267 6.49 11.36 2.86
N THR A 268 5.92 11.98 1.82
CA THR A 268 6.48 12.02 0.45
C THR A 268 7.22 13.32 0.10
N GLY A 269 7.23 14.33 0.99
CA GLY A 269 7.97 15.58 0.78
C GLY A 269 7.13 16.80 0.33
N ILE A 270 5.80 16.73 0.42
CA ILE A 270 4.88 17.84 0.08
C ILE A 270 5.21 19.13 0.87
N VAL A 271 5.33 19.01 2.20
CA VAL A 271 5.70 20.13 3.08
C VAL A 271 7.08 20.70 2.72
N THR A 272 8.02 19.83 2.37
CA THR A 272 9.38 20.24 1.98
C THR A 272 9.38 21.09 0.72
N ILE A 273 8.53 20.78 -0.26
CA ILE A 273 8.41 21.60 -1.49
C ILE A 273 7.84 22.97 -1.15
N GLY A 274 6.80 23.04 -0.31
CA GLY A 274 6.26 24.31 0.18
C GLY A 274 7.34 25.17 0.85
N GLN A 275 8.14 24.57 1.74
CA GLN A 275 9.28 25.25 2.40
C GLN A 275 10.35 25.74 1.42
N ILE A 276 10.69 24.94 0.40
CA ILE A 276 11.66 25.32 -0.64
C ILE A 276 11.13 26.51 -1.45
N MET A 277 9.85 26.50 -1.84
CA MET A 277 9.23 27.62 -2.56
C MET A 277 9.17 28.90 -1.71
N VAL A 278 8.83 28.79 -0.42
CA VAL A 278 8.86 29.95 0.51
C VAL A 278 10.27 30.52 0.65
N MET A 279 11.27 29.66 0.84
CA MET A 279 12.66 30.11 0.96
C MET A 279 13.15 30.76 -0.34
N ALA A 280 12.83 30.18 -1.50
CA ALA A 280 13.15 30.78 -2.79
C ALA A 280 12.50 32.15 -2.98
N ALA A 281 11.22 32.30 -2.60
CA ALA A 281 10.54 33.59 -2.62
C ALA A 281 11.18 34.61 -1.67
N HIS A 282 11.57 34.17 -0.46
CA HIS A 282 12.25 35.01 0.52
C HIS A 282 13.60 35.53 0.00
N LEU A 283 14.39 34.67 -0.66
CA LEU A 283 15.65 35.05 -1.30
C LEU A 283 15.48 36.12 -2.40
N GLU A 284 14.29 36.19 -3.01
CA GLU A 284 13.94 37.21 -4.02
C GLU A 284 13.33 38.48 -3.41
N GLY A 285 13.20 38.56 -2.08
CA GLY A 285 12.55 39.67 -1.38
C GLY A 285 11.03 39.70 -1.53
N LYS A 286 10.42 38.61 -2.02
CA LYS A 286 8.96 38.48 -2.20
C LYS A 286 8.28 38.15 -0.87
N GLY A 287 6.99 38.48 -0.79
CA GLY A 287 6.12 37.96 0.27
C GLY A 287 5.78 36.50 0.04
N ALA A 288 5.86 35.66 1.07
CA ALA A 288 5.44 34.26 0.98
C ALA A 288 4.75 33.80 2.27
N SER A 289 3.76 32.92 2.13
CA SER A 289 3.08 32.27 3.24
C SER A 289 2.77 30.82 2.88
N VAL A 290 2.97 29.91 3.83
CA VAL A 290 2.65 28.49 3.69
C VAL A 290 1.78 28.04 4.87
N LEU A 291 0.75 27.25 4.58
CA LEU A 291 -0.12 26.61 5.56
C LEU A 291 -0.37 25.17 5.18
N ASP A 292 0.15 24.27 6.00
CA ASP A 292 0.08 22.83 5.79
C ASP A 292 -1.03 22.22 6.64
N PHE A 293 -1.96 21.52 5.98
CA PHE A 293 -2.90 20.62 6.62
C PHE A 293 -2.42 19.19 6.39
N THR A 294 -2.11 18.49 7.48
CA THR A 294 -1.75 17.08 7.44
C THR A 294 -2.87 16.24 8.05
N GLY A 295 -3.27 15.17 7.38
CA GLY A 295 -4.21 14.21 7.95
C GLY A 295 -3.61 13.48 9.15
N PHE A 296 -4.46 13.03 10.08
CA PHE A 296 -4.03 12.34 11.32
C PHE A 296 -3.31 11.00 11.10
N ALA A 297 -3.37 10.43 9.88
CA ALA A 297 -2.67 9.19 9.57
C ALA A 297 -1.16 9.46 9.45
N GLN A 298 -0.37 8.79 10.29
CA GLN A 298 1.10 8.91 10.31
C GLN A 298 1.78 8.61 8.96
N LYS A 299 1.16 7.77 8.12
CA LYS A 299 1.54 7.50 6.72
C LYS A 299 0.29 7.27 5.89
N GLY A 300 0.32 7.65 4.62
CA GLY A 300 -0.84 7.47 3.73
C GLY A 300 -1.96 8.49 3.94
N GLY A 301 -1.81 9.42 4.89
CA GLY A 301 -2.75 10.52 5.10
C GLY A 301 -2.62 11.60 4.03
N SER A 302 -3.72 12.31 3.77
CA SER A 302 -3.74 13.45 2.86
C SER A 302 -2.94 14.62 3.42
N VAL A 303 -2.14 15.27 2.58
CA VAL A 303 -1.48 16.54 2.87
C VAL A 303 -1.89 17.57 1.84
N ILE A 304 -2.33 18.73 2.32
CA ILE A 304 -2.71 19.88 1.51
C ILE A 304 -1.87 21.06 2.00
N SER A 305 -1.03 21.60 1.14
CA SER A 305 -0.22 22.78 1.40
C SER A 305 -0.75 23.96 0.61
N TYR A 306 -1.17 25.00 1.32
CA TYR A 306 -1.56 26.28 0.75
C TYR A 306 -0.32 27.18 0.71
N LEU A 307 0.21 27.45 -0.48
CA LEU A 307 1.30 28.39 -0.69
C LEU A 307 0.78 29.64 -1.38
N ARG A 308 1.10 30.82 -0.83
CA ARG A 308 0.75 32.11 -1.43
C ARG A 308 2.00 32.94 -1.57
N LEU A 309 2.25 33.43 -2.77
CA LEU A 309 3.36 34.33 -3.10
C LEU A 309 2.80 35.71 -3.42
N ALA A 310 3.50 36.77 -3.04
CA ALA A 310 3.15 38.15 -3.35
C ALA A 310 4.41 38.95 -3.63
N GLU A 311 4.31 40.09 -4.31
CA GLU A 311 5.46 40.98 -4.51
C GLU A 311 6.04 41.47 -3.18
N ARG A 312 5.18 41.77 -2.20
CA ARG A 312 5.59 42.22 -0.86
C ARG A 312 4.80 41.47 0.22
N ALA A 313 5.43 41.25 1.36
CA ALA A 313 4.82 40.53 2.49
C ALA A 313 3.47 41.14 2.95
N LYS A 314 3.36 42.48 2.96
CA LYS A 314 2.14 43.19 3.37
C LYS A 314 0.92 42.96 2.46
N ASP A 315 1.15 42.46 1.24
CA ASP A 315 0.08 42.20 0.28
C ASP A 315 -0.61 40.84 0.57
N LEU A 316 -0.03 40.00 1.43
CA LEU A 316 -0.62 38.75 1.90
C LEU A 316 -1.60 39.00 3.07
N LYS A 317 -2.90 39.01 2.77
CA LYS A 317 -3.97 39.28 3.74
C LYS A 317 -4.59 38.03 4.39
N ALA A 318 -4.44 36.88 3.75
CA ALA A 318 -5.00 35.62 4.22
C ALA A 318 -4.07 34.46 3.88
N VAL A 319 -3.95 33.50 4.78
CA VAL A 319 -3.02 32.37 4.66
C VAL A 319 -3.64 31.22 3.82
N ARG A 320 -4.96 31.03 3.89
CA ARG A 320 -5.67 29.97 3.16
C ARG A 320 -6.08 30.45 1.77
N ILE A 321 -5.93 29.58 0.76
CA ILE A 321 -6.41 29.84 -0.61
C ILE A 321 -7.94 29.75 -0.62
N GLY A 322 -8.59 30.79 -1.16
CA GLY A 322 -10.04 30.88 -1.28
C GLY A 322 -10.62 30.06 -2.44
N THR A 323 -11.95 30.07 -2.54
CA THR A 323 -12.67 29.41 -3.64
C THR A 323 -12.27 30.01 -4.99
N GLY A 324 -11.92 29.16 -5.96
CA GLY A 324 -11.50 29.55 -7.31
C GLY A 324 -10.28 30.48 -7.38
N ALA A 325 -9.47 30.53 -6.32
CA ALA A 325 -8.35 31.46 -6.21
C ALA A 325 -7.00 30.88 -6.66
N ALA A 326 -6.85 29.55 -6.73
CA ALA A 326 -5.57 28.93 -7.08
C ALA A 326 -5.16 29.25 -8.53
N ASP A 327 -3.88 29.59 -8.72
CA ASP A 327 -3.25 29.77 -10.03
C ASP A 327 -2.62 28.45 -10.52
N LEU A 328 -2.07 27.67 -9.59
CA LEU A 328 -1.50 26.35 -9.86
C LEU A 328 -1.97 25.32 -8.83
N LEU A 329 -2.40 24.15 -9.30
CA LEU A 329 -2.44 22.92 -8.51
C LEU A 329 -1.27 22.03 -8.92
N LEU A 330 -0.31 21.86 -8.00
CA LEU A 330 0.73 20.84 -8.09
C LEU A 330 0.24 19.57 -7.38
N GLY A 331 -0.45 18.74 -8.16
CA GLY A 331 -1.09 17.51 -7.71
C GLY A 331 -0.13 16.33 -7.67
N CYS A 332 0.58 16.11 -6.56
CA CYS A 332 1.53 15.01 -6.43
C CYS A 332 0.86 13.64 -6.21
N ASP A 333 -0.44 13.59 -5.91
CA ASP A 333 -1.27 12.37 -6.00
C ASP A 333 -2.70 12.69 -6.47
N MET A 334 -3.35 11.74 -7.15
CA MET A 334 -4.69 11.95 -7.73
C MET A 334 -5.79 12.09 -6.68
N VAL A 335 -5.77 11.30 -5.61
CA VAL A 335 -6.84 11.22 -4.62
C VAL A 335 -6.97 12.53 -3.84
N VAL A 336 -5.87 13.07 -3.35
CA VAL A 336 -5.90 14.34 -2.60
C VAL A 336 -6.18 15.52 -3.54
N SER A 337 -5.67 15.45 -4.78
CA SER A 337 -5.96 16.46 -5.82
C SER A 337 -7.44 16.50 -6.22
N GLY A 338 -8.10 15.34 -6.23
CA GLY A 338 -9.53 15.20 -6.52
C GLY A 338 -10.45 15.47 -5.32
N SER A 339 -9.91 15.79 -4.14
CA SER A 339 -10.72 16.06 -2.95
C SER A 339 -11.54 17.34 -3.09
N ARG A 340 -12.64 17.43 -2.34
CA ARG A 340 -13.54 18.59 -2.35
C ARG A 340 -12.81 19.88 -1.95
N GLU A 341 -11.90 19.78 -0.98
CA GLU A 341 -11.08 20.87 -0.46
C GLU A 341 -10.16 21.46 -1.53
N THR A 342 -9.67 20.63 -2.44
CA THR A 342 -8.84 21.03 -3.58
C THR A 342 -9.70 21.54 -4.74
N LEU A 343 -10.73 20.78 -5.15
CA LEU A 343 -11.56 21.16 -6.30
C LEU A 343 -12.20 22.53 -6.14
N ARG A 344 -12.62 22.91 -4.93
CA ARG A 344 -13.19 24.25 -4.68
C ARG A 344 -12.22 25.40 -4.93
N THR A 345 -10.89 25.19 -4.87
CA THR A 345 -9.92 26.27 -5.10
C THR A 345 -9.61 26.48 -6.57
N LEU A 346 -10.03 25.56 -7.44
CA LEU A 346 -9.75 25.59 -8.87
C LEU A 346 -10.78 26.44 -9.63
N LYS A 347 -10.36 27.05 -10.74
CA LYS A 347 -11.22 27.86 -11.60
C LYS A 347 -10.77 27.76 -13.06
N LYS A 348 -11.71 27.45 -13.97
CA LYS A 348 -11.49 27.47 -15.42
C LYS A 348 -10.96 28.82 -15.89
N GLY A 349 -9.96 28.80 -16.77
CA GLY A 349 -9.30 29.99 -17.31
C GLY A 349 -8.36 30.71 -16.36
N LYS A 350 -8.21 30.22 -15.12
CA LYS A 350 -7.24 30.73 -14.14
C LYS A 350 -6.24 29.65 -13.72
N THR A 351 -6.75 28.51 -13.24
CA THR A 351 -5.91 27.48 -12.63
C THR A 351 -5.31 26.55 -13.66
N SER A 352 -3.99 26.35 -13.61
CA SER A 352 -3.30 25.23 -14.27
C SER A 352 -3.14 24.06 -13.29
N VAL A 353 -3.20 22.82 -13.77
CA VAL A 353 -3.10 21.61 -12.95
C VAL A 353 -2.02 20.71 -13.50
N ILE A 354 -0.95 20.49 -12.73
CA ILE A 354 0.02 19.41 -12.98
C ILE A 354 -0.40 18.24 -12.10
N LEU A 355 -0.79 17.12 -12.71
CA LEU A 355 -1.35 15.98 -11.97
C LEU A 355 -0.47 14.75 -12.16
N ASN A 356 0.03 14.19 -11.06
CA ASN A 356 0.67 12.89 -11.07
C ASN A 356 -0.37 11.80 -11.34
N SER A 357 -0.26 11.11 -12.46
CA SER A 357 -1.19 10.06 -12.90
C SER A 357 -0.94 8.71 -12.23
N GLN A 358 0.15 8.57 -11.46
CA GLN A 358 0.41 7.33 -10.75
C GLN A 358 -0.70 7.04 -9.74
N LYS A 359 -1.24 5.82 -9.81
CA LYS A 359 -2.17 5.30 -8.82
C LYS A 359 -1.41 5.08 -7.51
N ILE A 360 -1.57 6.01 -6.58
CA ILE A 360 -0.95 5.94 -5.25
C ILE A 360 -1.94 5.30 -4.26
N GLN A 361 -1.35 4.49 -3.40
CA GLN A 361 -2.02 3.71 -2.39
C GLN A 361 -2.55 4.57 -1.24
N THR A 362 -3.86 4.51 -0.96
CA THR A 362 -4.48 5.17 0.20
C THR A 362 -4.52 4.24 1.42
N ALA A 363 -4.83 4.75 2.61
CA ALA A 363 -5.07 3.88 3.76
C ALA A 363 -6.20 2.85 3.50
N GLN A 364 -7.16 3.17 2.61
CA GLN A 364 -8.31 2.32 2.33
C GLN A 364 -7.92 0.97 1.71
N PHE A 365 -6.90 0.91 0.85
CA PHE A 365 -6.56 -0.38 0.23
C PHE A 365 -5.79 -1.34 1.14
N VAL A 366 -5.27 -0.85 2.28
CA VAL A 366 -4.82 -1.73 3.36
C VAL A 366 -5.99 -2.56 3.90
N LEU A 367 -7.19 -1.97 3.95
CA LEU A 367 -8.42 -2.59 4.46
C LEU A 367 -9.19 -3.34 3.38
N ASN A 368 -9.21 -2.81 2.15
CA ASN A 368 -9.91 -3.40 1.03
C ASN A 368 -8.94 -3.65 -0.12
N ARG A 369 -8.61 -4.93 -0.33
CA ARG A 369 -7.67 -5.38 -1.35
C ARG A 369 -8.09 -5.02 -2.79
N ASP A 370 -9.38 -4.84 -3.02
CA ASP A 370 -10.01 -4.56 -4.31
C ASP A 370 -10.40 -3.08 -4.45
N SER A 371 -10.07 -2.23 -3.46
CA SER A 371 -10.37 -0.79 -3.53
C SER A 371 -9.78 -0.18 -4.80
N ASP A 372 -10.62 0.51 -5.55
CA ASP A 372 -10.24 1.34 -6.68
C ASP A 372 -10.33 2.81 -6.27
N ILE A 373 -9.39 3.61 -6.73
CA ILE A 373 -9.41 5.06 -6.54
C ILE A 373 -10.26 5.75 -7.63
N HIS A 374 -10.70 5.01 -8.64
CA HIS A 374 -11.47 5.50 -9.77
C HIS A 374 -10.77 6.69 -10.44
N ASP A 375 -9.50 6.48 -10.81
CA ASP A 375 -8.60 7.50 -11.37
C ASP A 375 -9.20 8.20 -12.60
N GLY A 376 -9.92 7.46 -13.45
CA GLY A 376 -10.65 8.04 -14.58
C GLY A 376 -11.69 9.08 -14.17
N LEU A 377 -12.48 8.80 -13.13
CA LEU A 377 -13.49 9.71 -12.61
C LEU A 377 -12.86 10.93 -11.95
N ILE A 378 -11.78 10.74 -11.18
CA ILE A 378 -11.02 11.85 -10.58
C ILE A 378 -10.50 12.78 -11.68
N ARG A 379 -9.86 12.22 -12.72
CA ARG A 379 -9.34 12.98 -13.84
C ARG A 379 -10.46 13.72 -14.56
N GLN A 380 -11.59 13.07 -14.81
CA GLN A 380 -12.76 13.68 -15.44
C GLN A 380 -13.31 14.85 -14.60
N ASN A 381 -13.41 14.69 -13.28
CA ASN A 381 -13.89 15.74 -12.39
C ASN A 381 -12.96 16.96 -12.39
N ILE A 382 -11.64 16.75 -12.30
CA ILE A 382 -10.67 17.85 -12.40
C ILE A 382 -10.80 18.53 -13.77
N THR A 383 -10.85 17.74 -14.85
CA THR A 383 -11.00 18.24 -16.23
C THR A 383 -12.27 19.08 -16.40
N ALA A 384 -13.38 18.66 -15.79
CA ALA A 384 -14.64 19.40 -15.85
C ALA A 384 -14.55 20.78 -15.17
N VAL A 385 -13.71 20.92 -14.13
CA VAL A 385 -13.54 22.19 -13.39
C VAL A 385 -12.57 23.14 -14.09
N VAL A 386 -11.45 22.66 -14.63
CA VAL A 386 -10.39 23.53 -15.19
C VAL A 386 -10.33 23.57 -16.73
N GLY A 387 -10.91 22.57 -17.41
CA GLY A 387 -10.77 22.34 -18.85
C GLY A 387 -9.61 21.41 -19.19
N SER A 388 -9.66 20.77 -20.37
CA SER A 388 -8.61 19.87 -20.87
C SER A 388 -7.26 20.56 -21.00
N ASP A 389 -7.26 21.80 -21.50
CA ASP A 389 -6.05 22.52 -21.88
C ASP A 389 -5.23 22.99 -20.67
N ALA A 390 -5.87 23.02 -19.50
CA ALA A 390 -5.25 23.40 -18.23
C ALA A 390 -4.81 22.19 -17.39
N LEU A 391 -5.07 20.95 -17.82
CA LEU A 391 -4.71 19.73 -17.11
C LEU A 391 -3.54 19.02 -17.80
N TYR A 392 -2.43 18.90 -17.08
CA TYR A 392 -1.21 18.24 -17.52
C TYR A 392 -1.00 16.95 -16.70
N PRO A 393 -1.49 15.79 -17.16
CA PRO A 393 -1.24 14.51 -16.52
C PRO A 393 0.20 14.06 -16.80
N VAL A 394 0.92 13.63 -15.75
CA VAL A 394 2.31 13.19 -15.85
C VAL A 394 2.48 11.91 -15.03
N ASP A 395 3.10 10.86 -15.60
CA ASP A 395 3.49 9.65 -14.86
C ASP A 395 4.78 9.89 -14.04
N GLY A 396 4.78 10.96 -13.25
CA GLY A 396 5.97 11.46 -12.55
C GLY A 396 6.60 10.41 -11.64
N THR A 397 5.79 9.56 -10.97
CA THR A 397 6.35 8.51 -10.11
C THR A 397 7.07 7.42 -10.87
N LYS A 398 6.52 6.93 -11.98
CA LYS A 398 7.19 5.90 -12.80
C LYS A 398 8.50 6.43 -13.35
N ILE A 399 8.46 7.64 -13.92
CA ILE A 399 9.62 8.30 -14.53
C ILE A 399 10.69 8.59 -13.48
N ALA A 400 10.35 9.27 -12.38
CA ALA A 400 11.31 9.60 -11.33
C ALA A 400 11.92 8.34 -10.67
N THR A 401 11.13 7.29 -10.46
CA THR A 401 11.64 6.02 -9.91
C THR A 401 12.59 5.34 -10.90
N ALA A 402 12.28 5.32 -12.20
CA ALA A 402 13.14 4.73 -13.21
C ALA A 402 14.46 5.50 -13.41
N LEU A 403 14.42 6.83 -13.30
CA LEU A 403 15.61 7.70 -13.41
C LEU A 403 16.47 7.70 -12.15
N MET A 404 15.86 7.84 -10.97
CA MET A 404 16.58 8.11 -9.72
C MET A 404 16.70 6.87 -8.82
N GLY A 405 15.92 5.81 -9.09
CA GLY A 405 15.81 4.63 -8.21
C GLY A 405 15.01 4.90 -6.93
N ASP A 406 14.36 6.07 -6.81
CA ASP A 406 13.63 6.46 -5.61
C ASP A 406 12.30 7.19 -5.94
N SER A 407 11.17 6.62 -5.50
CA SER A 407 9.84 7.22 -5.67
C SER A 407 9.64 8.53 -4.92
N ILE A 408 10.46 8.85 -3.91
CA ILE A 408 10.41 10.14 -3.19
C ILE A 408 10.79 11.31 -4.10
N ALA A 409 11.64 11.06 -5.11
CA ALA A 409 12.07 12.08 -6.06
C ALA A 409 10.90 12.63 -6.90
N THR A 410 9.78 11.90 -6.99
CA THR A 410 8.58 12.29 -7.76
C THR A 410 8.19 13.75 -7.55
N ASN A 411 8.10 14.21 -6.30
CA ASN A 411 7.50 15.51 -6.03
C ASN A 411 8.45 16.65 -6.46
N MET A 412 9.77 16.45 -6.30
CA MET A 412 10.78 17.39 -6.79
C MET A 412 10.86 17.40 -8.32
N PHE A 413 10.67 16.24 -8.95
CA PHE A 413 10.52 16.12 -10.40
C PHE A 413 9.30 16.88 -10.91
N LEU A 414 8.12 16.71 -10.29
CA LEU A 414 6.91 17.45 -10.66
C LEU A 414 7.05 18.96 -10.43
N PHE A 415 7.79 19.37 -9.39
CA PHE A 415 8.12 20.77 -9.18
C PHE A 415 8.98 21.33 -10.34
N GLY A 416 10.01 20.60 -10.77
CA GLY A 416 10.81 20.98 -11.94
C GLY A 416 9.99 21.02 -13.24
N TYR A 417 9.09 20.05 -13.43
CA TYR A 417 8.16 20.00 -14.57
C TYR A 417 7.25 21.23 -14.58
N ALA A 418 6.60 21.54 -13.46
CA ALA A 418 5.71 22.70 -13.31
C ALA A 418 6.44 24.03 -13.54
N TRP A 419 7.68 24.13 -13.06
CA TRP A 419 8.52 25.31 -13.28
C TRP A 419 8.84 25.50 -14.76
N GLN A 420 9.24 24.43 -15.45
CA GLN A 420 9.56 24.47 -16.88
C GLN A 420 8.35 24.76 -17.76
N GLN A 421 7.13 24.42 -17.31
CA GLN A 421 5.88 24.81 -17.96
C GLN A 421 5.49 26.29 -17.73
N GLY A 422 6.36 27.08 -17.08
CA GLY A 422 6.11 28.51 -16.82
C GLY A 422 4.98 28.74 -15.81
N LYS A 423 4.76 27.81 -14.86
CA LYS A 423 3.65 27.88 -13.89
C LYS A 423 4.07 28.31 -12.48
N ILE A 424 5.34 28.69 -12.29
CA ILE A 424 5.86 29.04 -10.95
C ILE A 424 6.64 30.35 -11.03
N PRO A 425 6.24 31.40 -10.30
CA PRO A 425 6.81 32.75 -10.41
C PRO A 425 8.07 32.92 -9.55
N LEU A 426 9.01 32.00 -9.65
CA LEU A 426 10.26 31.99 -8.89
C LEU A 426 11.43 31.74 -9.84
N SER A 427 12.55 32.41 -9.64
CA SER A 427 13.75 32.24 -10.46
C SER A 427 14.41 30.88 -10.22
N LEU A 428 15.07 30.36 -11.25
CA LEU A 428 15.81 29.10 -11.16
C LEU A 428 16.90 29.16 -10.09
N ALA A 429 17.62 30.28 -10.01
CA ALA A 429 18.73 30.48 -9.08
C ALA A 429 18.26 30.39 -7.62
N SER A 430 17.15 31.04 -7.28
CA SER A 430 16.59 31.02 -5.92
C SER A 430 16.07 29.65 -5.53
N ILE A 431 15.47 28.90 -6.46
CA ILE A 431 15.03 27.52 -6.21
C ILE A 431 16.24 26.63 -5.90
N PHE A 432 17.29 26.67 -6.72
CA PHE A 432 18.51 25.88 -6.50
C PHE A 432 19.19 26.24 -5.18
N ARG A 433 19.22 27.54 -4.84
CA ARG A 433 19.76 28.01 -3.56
C ARG A 433 18.92 27.56 -2.37
N ALA A 434 17.60 27.60 -2.48
CA ALA A 434 16.70 27.09 -1.44
C ALA A 434 16.88 25.58 -1.21
N ILE A 435 17.11 24.79 -2.26
CA ILE A 435 17.44 23.37 -2.16
C ILE A 435 18.76 23.17 -1.40
N GLU A 436 19.79 23.99 -1.67
CA GLU A 436 21.06 23.95 -0.94
C GLU A 436 20.89 24.28 0.54
N LEU A 437 20.15 25.35 0.85
CA LEU A 437 19.89 25.78 2.23
C LEU A 437 19.08 24.76 3.03
N ASN A 438 18.22 23.97 2.37
CA ASN A 438 17.51 22.87 3.02
C ASN A 438 18.47 21.77 3.52
N GLY A 439 19.62 21.60 2.86
CA GLY A 439 20.71 20.72 3.31
C GLY A 439 20.45 19.20 3.17
N VAL A 440 19.25 18.77 2.79
CA VAL A 440 18.91 17.35 2.66
C VAL A 440 19.03 16.88 1.21
N ALA A 441 19.90 15.90 0.97
CA ALA A 441 20.07 15.23 -0.33
C ALA A 441 20.17 16.21 -1.53
N VAL A 442 20.90 17.31 -1.34
CA VAL A 442 20.95 18.48 -2.25
C VAL A 442 21.16 18.08 -3.72
N SER A 443 22.17 17.25 -4.00
CA SER A 443 22.49 16.81 -5.37
C SER A 443 21.33 16.02 -6.00
N ALA A 444 20.73 15.08 -5.26
CA ALA A 444 19.62 14.27 -5.77
C ALA A 444 18.36 15.12 -6.03
N ASN A 445 18.07 16.10 -5.16
CA ASN A 445 16.95 17.01 -5.35
C ASN A 445 17.16 17.93 -6.58
N LYS A 446 18.36 18.48 -6.77
CA LYS A 446 18.69 19.25 -7.98
C LYS A 446 18.57 18.42 -9.25
N GLN A 447 19.09 17.19 -9.25
CA GLN A 447 18.96 16.29 -10.40
C GLN A 447 17.50 15.96 -10.70
N SER A 448 16.71 15.66 -9.66
CA SER A 448 15.29 15.38 -9.81
C SER A 448 14.52 16.56 -10.40
N PHE A 449 14.79 17.78 -9.92
CA PHE A 449 14.22 19.00 -10.47
C PHE A 449 14.63 19.19 -11.94
N SER A 450 15.91 19.02 -12.28
CA SER A 450 16.40 19.12 -13.66
C SER A 450 15.78 18.08 -14.60
N TRP A 451 15.60 16.84 -14.15
CA TRP A 451 14.87 15.83 -14.93
C TRP A 451 13.42 16.21 -15.18
N GLY A 452 12.76 16.81 -14.19
CA GLY A 452 11.42 17.38 -14.36
C GLY A 452 11.36 18.42 -15.45
N ARG A 453 12.36 19.30 -15.51
CA ARG A 453 12.49 20.30 -16.57
C ARG A 453 12.69 19.65 -17.95
N ILE A 454 13.60 18.70 -18.08
CA ILE A 454 13.83 17.99 -19.34
C ILE A 454 12.53 17.32 -19.81
N ALA A 455 11.83 16.61 -18.92
CA ALA A 455 10.57 15.93 -19.24
C ALA A 455 9.45 16.88 -19.70
N ALA A 456 9.42 18.11 -19.17
CA ALA A 456 8.46 19.13 -19.60
C ALA A 456 8.78 19.73 -20.97
N SER A 457 10.06 19.75 -21.36
CA SER A 457 10.50 20.27 -22.65
C SER A 457 10.45 19.21 -23.75
N ASP A 458 11.01 18.03 -23.48
CA ASP A 458 11.05 16.89 -24.40
C ASP A 458 11.11 15.56 -23.61
N MET A 459 10.00 14.83 -23.61
CA MET A 459 9.90 13.53 -22.94
C MET A 459 10.78 12.46 -23.60
N SER A 460 11.06 12.57 -24.91
CA SER A 460 11.84 11.57 -25.63
C SER A 460 13.30 11.51 -25.14
N LEU A 461 13.87 12.66 -24.75
CA LEU A 461 15.20 12.73 -24.12
C LEU A 461 15.25 11.93 -22.82
N VAL A 462 14.15 11.93 -22.06
CA VAL A 462 14.03 11.16 -20.82
C VAL A 462 13.90 9.67 -21.14
N GLU A 463 12.99 9.31 -22.04
CA GLU A 463 12.73 7.92 -22.42
C GLU A 463 13.98 7.20 -22.95
N ASN A 464 14.81 7.91 -23.73
CA ASN A 464 16.05 7.38 -24.31
C ASN A 464 17.13 7.03 -23.25
N VAL A 465 17.10 7.64 -22.07
CA VAL A 465 18.07 7.37 -21.01
C VAL A 465 17.57 6.39 -19.96
N LEU A 466 16.31 5.96 -20.05
CA LEU A 466 15.74 5.04 -19.08
C LEU A 466 16.42 3.67 -19.17
N PRO A 467 16.75 3.05 -18.03
CA PRO A 467 17.42 1.75 -18.03
C PRO A 467 16.54 0.64 -18.63
N HIS A 468 15.23 0.82 -18.62
CA HIS A 468 14.25 -0.06 -19.25
C HIS A 468 13.07 0.79 -19.74
N PRO A 469 12.41 0.39 -20.85
CA PRO A 469 11.18 1.06 -21.27
C PRO A 469 10.15 1.02 -20.15
N ILE A 470 9.52 2.17 -19.87
CA ILE A 470 8.32 2.21 -19.04
C ILE A 470 7.23 1.56 -19.89
N LYS A 471 6.94 0.29 -19.61
CA LYS A 471 5.79 -0.38 -20.22
C LYS A 471 4.54 0.08 -19.52
N ASP A 472 3.52 0.43 -20.30
CA ASP A 472 2.17 0.50 -19.77
C ASP A 472 1.72 -0.91 -19.38
N ASP A 473 1.27 -1.04 -18.14
CA ASP A 473 0.61 -2.25 -17.63
C ASP A 473 -0.82 -2.32 -18.21
N THR A 474 -0.97 -2.20 -19.53
CA THR A 474 -2.26 -2.35 -20.20
C THR A 474 -2.62 -3.82 -20.26
N ASN A 475 -3.71 -4.16 -19.56
CA ASN A 475 -4.30 -5.49 -19.68
C ASN A 475 -4.79 -5.72 -21.11
N LEU A 476 -4.67 -6.95 -21.57
CA LEU A 476 -5.24 -7.37 -22.84
C LEU A 476 -6.76 -7.18 -22.78
N THR A 477 -7.30 -6.53 -23.80
CA THR A 477 -8.73 -6.25 -23.94
C THR A 477 -9.40 -7.17 -24.96
N ASN A 478 -8.65 -7.58 -25.99
CA ASN A 478 -9.14 -8.48 -27.02
C ASN A 478 -9.21 -9.92 -26.50
N LEU A 479 -10.38 -10.56 -26.62
CA LEU A 479 -10.63 -11.95 -26.21
C LEU A 479 -9.60 -12.91 -26.83
N LYS A 480 -9.25 -12.75 -28.11
CA LYS A 480 -8.30 -13.64 -28.78
C LYS A 480 -6.93 -13.60 -28.09
N ASP A 481 -6.42 -12.40 -27.83
CA ASP A 481 -5.11 -12.22 -27.22
C ASP A 481 -5.10 -12.72 -25.76
N ILE A 482 -6.19 -12.50 -25.03
CA ILE A 482 -6.44 -13.03 -23.68
C ILE A 482 -6.37 -14.57 -23.68
N VAL A 483 -7.03 -15.21 -24.64
CA VAL A 483 -7.08 -16.68 -24.78
C VAL A 483 -5.71 -17.22 -25.17
N ASP A 484 -5.04 -16.62 -26.15
CA ASP A 484 -3.72 -17.08 -26.62
C ASP A 484 -2.66 -16.96 -25.52
N TYR A 485 -2.64 -15.84 -24.79
CA TYR A 485 -1.74 -15.65 -23.65
C TYR A 485 -1.92 -16.74 -22.58
N ARG A 486 -3.17 -17.00 -22.19
CA ARG A 486 -3.52 -17.98 -21.14
C ARG A 486 -3.29 -19.41 -21.58
N ALA A 487 -3.59 -19.73 -22.84
CA ALA A 487 -3.35 -21.05 -23.38
C ALA A 487 -1.85 -21.37 -23.45
N ASN A 488 -1.02 -20.42 -23.90
CA ASN A 488 0.44 -20.59 -23.87
C ASN A 488 0.96 -20.79 -22.44
N PHE A 489 0.41 -20.03 -21.47
CA PHE A 489 0.75 -20.23 -20.07
C PHE A 489 0.34 -21.62 -19.57
N LEU A 490 -0.83 -22.15 -19.96
CA LEU A 490 -1.27 -23.50 -19.59
C LEU A 490 -0.40 -24.60 -20.20
N THR A 491 0.10 -24.41 -21.42
CA THR A 491 1.10 -25.31 -22.04
C THR A 491 2.38 -25.34 -21.21
N ASP A 492 2.87 -24.17 -20.78
CA ASP A 492 4.04 -24.08 -19.89
C ASP A 492 3.77 -24.58 -18.47
N TYR A 493 2.53 -24.51 -18.00
CA TYR A 493 2.12 -24.97 -16.68
C TYR A 493 2.06 -26.50 -16.61
N GLN A 494 1.50 -27.15 -17.64
CA GLN A 494 1.34 -28.60 -17.70
C GLN A 494 1.69 -29.15 -19.09
N ASP A 495 0.80 -28.96 -20.07
CA ASP A 495 0.91 -29.50 -21.42
C ASP A 495 -0.10 -28.86 -22.40
N GLN A 496 0.03 -29.19 -23.69
CA GLN A 496 -0.85 -28.71 -24.76
C GLN A 496 -2.31 -29.17 -24.59
N LYS A 497 -2.54 -30.37 -24.05
CA LYS A 497 -3.89 -30.92 -23.86
C LYS A 497 -4.71 -30.06 -22.90
N LEU A 498 -4.09 -29.54 -21.83
CA LEU A 498 -4.74 -28.61 -20.91
C LEU A 498 -5.08 -27.28 -21.58
N ALA A 499 -4.18 -26.76 -22.41
CA ALA A 499 -4.42 -25.54 -23.18
C ALA A 499 -5.59 -25.69 -24.17
N ASP A 500 -5.70 -26.85 -24.83
CA ASP A 500 -6.77 -27.14 -25.78
C ASP A 500 -8.13 -27.32 -25.08
N ARG A 501 -8.15 -27.96 -23.89
CA ARG A 501 -9.35 -28.02 -23.02
C ARG A 501 -9.85 -26.63 -22.68
N TYR A 502 -8.94 -25.73 -22.28
CA TYR A 502 -9.24 -24.34 -21.99
C TYR A 502 -9.81 -23.59 -23.20
N ARG A 503 -9.13 -23.66 -24.36
CA ARG A 503 -9.58 -23.02 -25.60
C ARG A 503 -10.98 -23.49 -26.01
N THR A 504 -11.21 -24.80 -25.94
CA THR A 504 -12.50 -25.40 -26.30
C THR A 504 -13.64 -24.89 -25.41
N ALA A 505 -13.42 -24.79 -24.11
CA ALA A 505 -14.43 -24.29 -23.17
C ALA A 505 -14.77 -22.81 -23.45
N VAL A 506 -13.77 -21.95 -23.66
CA VAL A 506 -14.00 -20.53 -23.98
C VAL A 506 -14.70 -20.37 -25.33
N GLN A 507 -14.30 -21.15 -26.33
CA GLN A 507 -14.89 -21.10 -27.67
C GLN A 507 -16.38 -21.46 -27.64
N LYS A 508 -16.76 -22.51 -26.91
CA LYS A 508 -18.17 -22.89 -26.73
C LYS A 508 -19.02 -21.76 -26.15
N ILE A 509 -18.53 -21.07 -25.13
CA ILE A 509 -19.24 -19.94 -24.52
C ILE A 509 -19.34 -18.76 -25.48
N ARG A 510 -18.29 -18.47 -26.23
CA ARG A 510 -18.33 -17.43 -27.27
C ARG A 510 -19.38 -17.73 -28.34
N ASP A 511 -19.49 -18.99 -28.75
CA ASP A 511 -20.47 -19.40 -29.75
C ASP A 511 -21.92 -19.30 -29.23
N LEU A 512 -22.15 -19.53 -27.92
CA LEU A 512 -23.44 -19.27 -27.28
C LEU A 512 -23.78 -17.78 -27.25
N GLU A 513 -22.84 -16.91 -26.86
CA GLU A 513 -23.07 -15.44 -26.87
C GLU A 513 -23.40 -14.94 -28.28
N ASN A 514 -22.68 -15.44 -29.30
CA ASN A 514 -22.98 -15.13 -30.70
C ASN A 514 -24.37 -15.59 -31.12
N ALA A 515 -24.79 -16.79 -30.70
CA ALA A 515 -26.13 -17.31 -31.00
C ALA A 515 -27.26 -16.50 -30.34
N LEU A 516 -27.00 -15.87 -29.19
CA LEU A 516 -27.92 -14.95 -28.52
C LEU A 516 -28.01 -13.57 -29.19
N GLY A 517 -27.15 -13.27 -30.16
CA GLY A 517 -27.20 -12.03 -30.94
C GLY A 517 -26.81 -10.76 -30.17
N THR A 518 -26.08 -10.89 -29.05
CA THR A 518 -25.70 -9.75 -28.19
C THR A 518 -24.64 -8.85 -28.82
N GLY A 519 -23.76 -9.41 -29.67
CA GLY A 519 -22.58 -8.72 -30.18
C GLY A 519 -21.52 -8.40 -29.11
N ASP A 520 -21.71 -8.89 -27.89
CA ASP A 520 -20.81 -8.74 -26.74
C ASP A 520 -20.06 -10.06 -26.48
N THR A 521 -18.93 -9.97 -25.77
CA THR A 521 -18.10 -11.12 -25.35
C THR A 521 -17.86 -11.16 -23.84
N ALA A 522 -18.70 -10.47 -23.06
CA ALA A 522 -18.54 -10.31 -21.62
C ALA A 522 -18.49 -11.65 -20.87
N LEU A 523 -19.35 -12.62 -21.22
CA LEU A 523 -19.36 -13.95 -20.60
C LEU A 523 -18.11 -14.74 -21.02
N ALA A 524 -17.76 -14.75 -22.31
CA ALA A 524 -16.55 -15.42 -22.79
C ALA A 524 -15.28 -14.82 -22.16
N LEU A 525 -15.21 -13.50 -21.95
CA LEU A 525 -14.12 -12.82 -21.25
C LEU A 525 -14.03 -13.23 -19.78
N ALA A 526 -15.18 -13.28 -19.07
CA ALA A 526 -15.23 -13.76 -17.69
C ALA A 526 -14.76 -15.20 -17.59
N VAL A 527 -15.22 -16.07 -18.48
CA VAL A 527 -14.83 -17.48 -18.54
C VAL A 527 -13.35 -17.65 -18.88
N ALA A 528 -12.83 -16.92 -19.86
CA ALA A 528 -11.42 -16.95 -20.23
C ALA A 528 -10.51 -16.62 -19.04
N ARG A 529 -10.87 -15.60 -18.25
CA ARG A 529 -10.07 -15.18 -17.09
C ARG A 529 -10.17 -16.17 -15.93
N ASN A 530 -11.37 -16.60 -15.58
CA ASN A 530 -11.62 -17.34 -14.34
C ASN A 530 -11.44 -18.85 -14.49
N TYR A 531 -11.74 -19.42 -15.67
CA TYR A 531 -11.44 -20.83 -15.92
C TYR A 531 -9.92 -21.07 -15.95
N PHE A 532 -9.15 -20.18 -16.59
CA PHE A 532 -7.69 -20.22 -16.52
C PHE A 532 -7.18 -20.21 -15.07
N LYS A 533 -7.72 -19.32 -14.23
CA LYS A 533 -7.34 -19.22 -12.82
C LYS A 533 -7.59 -20.51 -12.05
N LEU A 534 -8.70 -21.20 -12.32
CA LEU A 534 -9.01 -22.49 -11.70
C LEU A 534 -8.13 -23.63 -12.22
N LEU A 535 -7.75 -23.61 -13.51
CA LEU A 535 -6.88 -24.63 -14.09
C LEU A 535 -5.40 -24.45 -13.68
N ALA A 536 -4.91 -23.21 -13.66
CA ALA A 536 -3.53 -22.85 -13.33
C ALA A 536 -3.36 -22.56 -11.83
N VAL A 537 -3.72 -23.54 -11.00
CA VAL A 537 -3.53 -23.44 -9.55
C VAL A 537 -2.05 -23.29 -9.21
N LYS A 538 -1.75 -22.39 -8.27
CA LYS A 538 -0.39 -22.20 -7.72
C LYS A 538 -0.04 -23.26 -6.70
N ASP A 539 0.04 -24.50 -7.17
CA ASP A 539 0.53 -25.62 -6.40
C ASP A 539 2.06 -25.58 -6.24
N GLU A 540 2.61 -26.55 -5.53
CA GLU A 540 4.04 -26.63 -5.23
C GLU A 540 4.90 -26.68 -6.50
N TYR A 541 4.43 -27.36 -7.54
CA TYR A 541 5.11 -27.46 -8.84
C TYR A 541 5.11 -26.11 -9.56
N GLU A 542 3.98 -25.41 -9.56
CA GLU A 542 3.84 -24.13 -10.24
C GLU A 542 4.57 -23.01 -9.52
N VAL A 543 4.45 -22.93 -8.18
CA VAL A 543 5.25 -21.99 -7.38
C VAL A 543 6.74 -22.19 -7.66
N ALA A 544 7.18 -23.45 -7.70
CA ALA A 544 8.56 -23.78 -8.03
C ALA A 544 8.95 -23.32 -9.45
N ARG A 545 8.09 -23.54 -10.45
CA ARG A 545 8.31 -23.07 -11.84
C ARG A 545 8.38 -21.55 -11.91
N LEU A 546 7.48 -20.82 -11.25
CA LEU A 546 7.41 -19.36 -11.28
C LEU A 546 8.60 -18.68 -10.59
N TYR A 547 9.28 -19.38 -9.67
CA TYR A 547 10.57 -18.94 -9.14
C TYR A 547 11.75 -19.29 -10.05
N THR A 548 11.68 -20.39 -10.82
CA THR A 548 12.84 -20.95 -11.52
C THR A 548 12.80 -20.83 -13.04
N ASN A 549 11.75 -20.26 -13.63
CA ASN A 549 11.62 -19.98 -15.07
C ASN A 549 12.48 -18.80 -15.58
N GLY A 550 13.30 -18.20 -14.71
CA GLY A 550 14.17 -17.06 -15.03
C GLY A 550 13.50 -15.69 -14.99
N ALA A 551 12.17 -15.58 -15.04
CA ALA A 551 11.47 -14.29 -14.96
C ALA A 551 11.70 -13.62 -13.60
N PHE A 552 11.65 -14.40 -12.52
CA PHE A 552 11.94 -13.93 -11.16
C PHE A 552 13.38 -13.40 -11.03
N GLU A 553 14.38 -14.14 -11.50
CA GLU A 553 15.78 -13.69 -11.46
C GLU A 553 16.00 -12.39 -12.23
N ARG A 554 15.39 -12.26 -13.41
CA ARG A 554 15.46 -11.01 -14.19
C ARG A 554 14.90 -9.83 -13.40
N LYS A 555 13.72 -9.98 -12.78
CA LYS A 555 13.11 -8.93 -11.96
C LYS A 555 13.98 -8.54 -10.76
N ILE A 556 14.59 -9.53 -10.08
CA ILE A 556 15.51 -9.26 -8.98
C ILE A 556 16.74 -8.47 -9.47
N LYS A 557 17.39 -8.90 -10.56
CA LYS A 557 18.55 -8.21 -11.15
C LYS A 557 18.23 -6.83 -11.75
N GLN A 558 16.97 -6.58 -12.08
CA GLN A 558 16.50 -5.26 -12.51
C GLN A 558 16.38 -4.29 -11.33
N GLN A 559 15.97 -4.77 -10.16
CA GLN A 559 15.71 -3.92 -8.98
C GLN A 559 16.89 -3.82 -8.01
N PHE A 560 17.74 -4.84 -7.94
CA PHE A 560 18.86 -4.92 -7.00
C PHE A 560 20.21 -5.07 -7.71
N GLU A 561 21.26 -4.49 -7.13
CA GLU A 561 22.64 -4.60 -7.60
C GLU A 561 23.61 -4.95 -6.44
N GLY A 562 24.84 -5.30 -6.80
CA GLY A 562 25.87 -5.76 -5.85
C GLY A 562 25.69 -7.22 -5.41
N ASP A 563 26.42 -7.60 -4.36
CA ASP A 563 26.39 -8.96 -3.84
C ASP A 563 25.21 -9.16 -2.89
N PHE A 564 24.23 -9.97 -3.31
CA PHE A 564 23.07 -10.31 -2.50
C PHE A 564 22.73 -11.80 -2.51
N LYS A 565 22.08 -12.25 -1.44
CA LYS A 565 21.54 -13.60 -1.25
C LYS A 565 20.04 -13.55 -1.12
N ILE A 566 19.35 -14.46 -1.79
CA ILE A 566 17.88 -14.56 -1.74
C ILE A 566 17.49 -15.62 -0.71
N HIS A 567 16.60 -15.24 0.20
CA HIS A 567 15.98 -16.14 1.15
C HIS A 567 14.47 -16.23 0.86
N PHE A 568 13.94 -17.45 0.86
CA PHE A 568 12.55 -17.77 0.55
C PHE A 568 11.73 -17.91 1.84
N HIS A 569 10.50 -17.42 1.82
CA HIS A 569 9.58 -17.53 2.95
C HIS A 569 8.40 -18.41 2.56
N MET A 570 8.41 -19.66 3.01
CA MET A 570 7.45 -20.69 2.59
C MET A 570 7.04 -21.56 3.78
N ALA A 571 5.90 -22.23 3.67
CA ALA A 571 5.43 -23.21 4.65
C ALA A 571 5.21 -24.57 3.97
N PRO A 572 6.27 -25.36 3.69
CA PRO A 572 6.12 -26.65 3.05
C PRO A 572 5.25 -27.59 3.92
N PRO A 573 4.15 -28.16 3.40
CA PRO A 573 3.18 -28.90 4.22
C PRO A 573 3.76 -30.05 5.05
N LEU A 574 4.83 -30.69 4.56
CA LEU A 574 5.47 -31.82 5.23
C LEU A 574 6.47 -31.42 6.33
N LEU A 575 6.91 -30.15 6.36
CA LEU A 575 7.98 -29.68 7.25
C LEU A 575 7.55 -28.57 8.20
N ALA A 576 6.54 -27.78 7.79
CA ALA A 576 6.13 -26.59 8.52
C ALA A 576 5.46 -26.93 9.86
N ARG A 577 5.90 -26.25 10.92
CA ARG A 577 5.29 -26.32 12.25
C ARG A 577 3.91 -25.66 12.23
N LYS A 578 3.02 -26.07 13.13
CA LYS A 578 1.71 -25.43 13.31
C LYS A 578 1.73 -24.39 14.43
N ASP A 579 0.89 -23.36 14.33
CA ASP A 579 0.64 -22.39 15.39
C ASP A 579 -0.42 -22.89 16.39
N GLY A 580 -0.74 -22.09 17.41
CA GLY A 580 -1.76 -22.42 18.42
C GLY A 580 -3.19 -22.53 17.87
N LYS A 581 -3.42 -22.10 16.62
CA LYS A 581 -4.70 -22.23 15.90
C LYS A 581 -4.68 -23.41 14.91
N GLY A 582 -3.58 -24.15 14.82
CA GLY A 582 -3.41 -25.28 13.92
C GLY A 582 -2.94 -24.93 12.50
N HIS A 583 -2.66 -23.66 12.21
CA HIS A 583 -2.21 -23.20 10.89
C HIS A 583 -0.70 -23.40 10.72
N LEU A 584 -0.26 -23.70 9.49
CA LEU A 584 1.17 -23.82 9.18
C LEU A 584 1.88 -22.46 9.35
N ARG A 585 3.06 -22.49 9.96
CA ARG A 585 3.95 -21.33 10.10
C ARG A 585 4.96 -21.28 8.97
N LYS A 586 5.14 -20.09 8.40
CA LYS A 586 6.19 -19.84 7.41
C LYS A 586 7.58 -19.98 8.03
N MET A 587 8.49 -20.52 7.24
CA MET A 587 9.90 -20.72 7.56
C MET A 587 10.76 -19.99 6.53
N GLU A 588 11.93 -19.54 6.97
CA GLU A 588 12.93 -18.91 6.10
C GLU A 588 13.91 -19.97 5.58
N PHE A 589 14.10 -20.02 4.27
CA PHE A 589 15.03 -20.91 3.59
C PHE A 589 16.08 -20.12 2.80
N GLY A 590 17.35 -20.49 2.92
CA GLY A 590 18.44 -19.84 2.18
C GLY A 590 18.46 -20.19 0.68
N GLY A 591 19.48 -19.69 -0.03
CA GLY A 591 19.58 -19.80 -1.49
C GLY A 591 19.62 -21.24 -2.06
N TRP A 592 19.93 -22.25 -1.25
CA TRP A 592 19.86 -23.67 -1.68
C TRP A 592 18.45 -24.07 -2.15
N MET A 593 17.41 -23.42 -1.61
CA MET A 593 16.02 -23.66 -1.97
C MET A 593 15.76 -23.46 -3.46
N PHE A 594 16.51 -22.59 -4.12
CA PHE A 594 16.40 -22.38 -5.56
C PHE A 594 16.67 -23.67 -6.37
N LYS A 595 17.68 -24.46 -5.96
CA LYS A 595 17.99 -25.75 -6.59
C LYS A 595 16.89 -26.78 -6.32
N ALA A 596 16.35 -26.80 -5.11
CA ALA A 596 15.24 -27.67 -4.73
C ALA A 596 13.98 -27.36 -5.55
N LEU A 597 13.59 -26.09 -5.66
CA LEU A 597 12.48 -25.65 -6.50
C LEU A 597 12.70 -26.02 -7.97
N LYS A 598 13.93 -25.90 -8.49
CA LYS A 598 14.22 -26.30 -9.88
C LYS A 598 14.00 -27.79 -10.12
N LEU A 599 14.29 -28.64 -9.13
CA LEU A 599 13.98 -30.07 -9.18
C LEU A 599 12.47 -30.30 -9.14
N VAL A 600 11.77 -29.69 -8.16
CA VAL A 600 10.31 -29.80 -8.02
C VAL A 600 9.60 -29.37 -9.30
N ALA A 601 9.98 -28.25 -9.91
CA ALA A 601 9.39 -27.75 -11.16
C ALA A 601 9.48 -28.76 -12.32
N ARG A 602 10.54 -29.59 -12.37
CA ARG A 602 10.69 -30.65 -13.39
C ARG A 602 9.79 -31.85 -13.13
N LEU A 603 9.36 -32.05 -11.89
CA LEU A 603 8.46 -33.13 -11.49
C LEU A 603 6.98 -32.80 -11.71
N ARG A 604 6.65 -31.71 -12.43
CA ARG A 604 5.27 -31.32 -12.75
C ARG A 604 4.45 -32.42 -13.44
N GLY A 605 5.11 -33.34 -14.15
CA GLY A 605 4.45 -34.50 -14.77
C GLY A 605 3.83 -35.48 -13.77
N LEU A 606 4.22 -35.42 -12.49
CA LEU A 606 3.60 -36.22 -11.43
C LEU A 606 2.24 -35.67 -11.00
N ARG A 607 1.91 -34.41 -11.32
CA ARG A 607 0.66 -33.75 -10.94
C ARG A 607 -0.55 -34.59 -11.35
N GLY A 608 -1.42 -34.89 -10.39
CA GLY A 608 -2.63 -35.68 -10.61
C GLY A 608 -2.41 -37.19 -10.80
N THR A 609 -1.17 -37.68 -10.73
CA THR A 609 -0.86 -39.12 -10.77
C THR A 609 -0.88 -39.74 -9.37
N ALA A 610 -0.79 -41.07 -9.26
CA ALA A 610 -0.70 -41.76 -7.97
C ALA A 610 0.54 -41.35 -7.14
N PHE A 611 1.59 -40.86 -7.81
CA PHE A 611 2.84 -40.39 -7.22
C PHE A 611 2.82 -38.90 -6.83
N ASP A 612 1.68 -38.22 -7.02
CA ASP A 612 1.46 -36.86 -6.54
C ASP A 612 1.30 -36.84 -5.01
N LEU A 613 2.41 -36.65 -4.30
CA LEU A 613 2.41 -36.56 -2.83
C LEU A 613 1.66 -35.31 -2.34
N PHE A 614 1.76 -34.19 -3.06
CA PHE A 614 1.13 -32.92 -2.69
C PHE A 614 -0.37 -32.94 -3.00
N GLY A 615 -0.76 -33.59 -4.11
CA GLY A 615 -2.13 -33.73 -4.59
C GLY A 615 -3.08 -34.47 -3.65
N ARG A 616 -2.62 -35.06 -2.54
CA ARG A 616 -3.47 -35.76 -1.57
C ARG A 616 -4.04 -34.87 -0.47
N THR A 617 -3.53 -33.65 -0.32
CA THR A 617 -3.97 -32.66 0.68
C THR A 617 -5.42 -32.22 0.48
N ALA A 618 -6.06 -31.72 1.54
CA ALA A 618 -7.43 -31.21 1.49
C ALA A 618 -7.56 -30.04 0.49
N GLU A 619 -6.60 -29.11 0.50
CA GLU A 619 -6.56 -27.96 -0.41
C GLU A 619 -6.53 -28.39 -1.89
N ARG A 620 -5.68 -29.36 -2.26
CA ARG A 620 -5.61 -29.88 -3.64
C ARG A 620 -6.86 -30.67 -4.05
N ARG A 621 -7.56 -31.32 -3.11
CA ARG A 621 -8.88 -31.96 -3.38
C ARG A 621 -9.94 -30.90 -3.66
N MET A 622 -10.04 -29.89 -2.80
CA MET A 622 -10.96 -28.76 -2.94
C MET A 622 -10.79 -28.06 -4.30
N GLU A 623 -9.55 -27.78 -4.74
CA GLU A 623 -9.31 -27.12 -6.03
C GLU A 623 -9.76 -27.95 -7.24
N ARG A 624 -9.60 -29.28 -7.19
CA ARG A 624 -10.12 -30.17 -8.25
C ARG A 624 -11.64 -30.18 -8.26
N THR A 625 -12.28 -30.12 -7.10
CA THR A 625 -13.74 -29.95 -6.99
C THR A 625 -14.18 -28.63 -7.60
N LEU A 626 -13.48 -27.51 -7.32
CA LEU A 626 -13.80 -26.21 -7.92
C LEU A 626 -13.71 -26.23 -9.46
N ILE A 627 -12.72 -26.91 -10.03
CA ILE A 627 -12.62 -27.07 -11.49
C ILE A 627 -13.85 -27.79 -12.03
N ARG A 628 -14.22 -28.94 -11.45
CA ARG A 628 -15.38 -29.73 -11.90
C ARG A 628 -16.67 -28.93 -11.79
N ARG A 629 -16.91 -28.30 -10.64
CA ARG A 629 -18.08 -27.45 -10.42
C ARG A 629 -18.19 -26.32 -11.44
N TYR A 630 -17.06 -25.70 -11.79
CA TYR A 630 -17.04 -24.66 -12.81
C TYR A 630 -17.35 -25.22 -14.21
N GLU A 631 -16.89 -26.43 -14.52
CA GLU A 631 -17.21 -27.09 -15.79
C GLU A 631 -18.67 -27.51 -15.89
N ASP A 632 -19.26 -27.98 -14.79
CA ASP A 632 -20.69 -28.27 -14.69
C ASP A 632 -21.53 -27.00 -14.89
N LEU A 633 -21.10 -25.87 -14.33
CA LEU A 633 -21.70 -24.56 -14.59
C LEU A 633 -21.62 -24.16 -16.07
N LEU A 634 -20.46 -24.33 -16.73
CA LEU A 634 -20.34 -24.05 -18.17
C LEU A 634 -21.20 -24.99 -19.03
N ALA A 635 -21.43 -26.22 -18.58
CA ALA A 635 -22.33 -27.16 -19.23
C ALA A 635 -23.81 -26.76 -19.03
N GLU A 636 -24.15 -26.17 -17.89
CA GLU A 636 -25.49 -25.63 -17.64
C GLU A 636 -25.77 -24.40 -18.52
N PHE A 637 -24.81 -23.47 -18.65
CA PHE A 637 -24.94 -22.34 -19.59
C PHE A 637 -25.23 -22.81 -21.02
N GLN A 638 -24.66 -23.93 -21.47
CA GLN A 638 -24.97 -24.48 -22.79
C GLN A 638 -26.42 -24.94 -22.95
N LYS A 639 -27.14 -25.23 -21.86
CA LYS A 639 -28.52 -25.73 -21.88
C LYS A 639 -29.54 -24.62 -21.64
N SER A 640 -29.23 -23.66 -20.77
CA SER A 640 -30.23 -22.75 -20.18
C SER A 640 -29.93 -21.27 -20.34
N LEU A 641 -28.83 -20.88 -21.00
CA LEU A 641 -28.47 -19.47 -21.18
C LEU A 641 -29.47 -18.76 -22.10
N THR A 642 -30.00 -17.65 -21.61
CA THR A 642 -30.93 -16.75 -22.30
C THR A 642 -30.48 -15.31 -22.10
N LEU A 643 -31.07 -14.36 -22.83
CA LEU A 643 -30.76 -12.93 -22.63
C LEU A 643 -31.13 -12.44 -21.22
N ASP A 644 -32.20 -12.97 -20.63
CA ASP A 644 -32.69 -12.53 -19.31
C ASP A 644 -31.75 -12.96 -18.18
N ASN A 645 -31.10 -14.12 -18.29
CA ASN A 645 -30.20 -14.64 -17.27
C ASN A 645 -28.70 -14.41 -17.55
N LEU A 646 -28.36 -13.80 -18.69
CA LEU A 646 -26.97 -13.54 -19.10
C LEU A 646 -26.18 -12.72 -18.06
N ALA A 647 -26.79 -11.68 -17.48
CA ALA A 647 -26.15 -10.86 -16.47
C ALA A 647 -25.77 -11.67 -15.22
N THR A 648 -26.62 -12.62 -14.82
CA THR A 648 -26.35 -13.52 -13.69
C THR A 648 -25.31 -14.58 -14.06
N ALA A 649 -25.34 -15.13 -15.29
CA ALA A 649 -24.30 -16.02 -15.79
C ALA A 649 -22.90 -15.38 -15.75
N ILE A 650 -22.79 -14.11 -16.15
CA ILE A 650 -21.53 -13.35 -16.10
C ILE A 650 -21.02 -13.25 -14.66
N LYS A 651 -21.91 -12.92 -13.69
CA LYS A 651 -21.54 -12.87 -12.26
C LYS A 651 -21.08 -14.22 -11.74
N LEU A 652 -21.76 -15.31 -12.10
CA LEU A 652 -21.39 -16.68 -11.74
C LEU A 652 -20.03 -17.08 -12.34
N ALA A 653 -19.80 -16.77 -13.62
CA ALA A 653 -18.52 -17.01 -14.30
C ALA A 653 -17.37 -16.19 -13.70
N ASP A 654 -17.65 -14.98 -13.20
CA ASP A 654 -16.63 -14.12 -12.60
C ASP A 654 -16.29 -14.46 -11.14
N LEU A 655 -17.17 -15.18 -10.45
CA LEU A 655 -17.05 -15.47 -9.02
C LEU A 655 -15.72 -16.10 -8.58
N PRO A 656 -15.06 -17.00 -9.35
CA PRO A 656 -13.74 -17.53 -8.99
C PRO A 656 -12.63 -16.46 -8.86
N SER A 657 -12.84 -15.25 -9.38
CA SER A 657 -11.89 -14.14 -9.26
C SER A 657 -11.61 -13.76 -7.80
N GLU A 658 -12.60 -13.98 -6.91
CA GLU A 658 -12.54 -13.69 -5.48
C GLU A 658 -11.72 -14.71 -4.67
N ILE A 659 -11.55 -15.94 -5.19
CA ILE A 659 -10.79 -17.01 -4.53
C ILE A 659 -9.30 -16.67 -4.63
N ARG A 660 -8.70 -16.14 -3.55
CA ARG A 660 -7.31 -15.65 -3.56
C ARG A 660 -6.64 -15.97 -2.24
N GLY A 661 -5.40 -16.43 -2.30
CA GLY A 661 -4.59 -16.74 -1.12
C GLY A 661 -4.05 -18.15 -1.17
N PHE A 662 -3.50 -18.60 -0.05
CA PHE A 662 -2.90 -19.92 0.13
C PHE A 662 -3.33 -20.51 1.47
N GLY A 663 -3.42 -21.83 1.57
CA GLY A 663 -3.78 -22.53 2.82
C GLY A 663 -5.04 -21.95 3.47
N HIS A 664 -4.97 -21.66 4.78
CA HIS A 664 -6.12 -21.15 5.55
C HIS A 664 -6.73 -19.86 4.99
N VAL A 665 -5.93 -18.96 4.38
CA VAL A 665 -6.43 -17.75 3.72
C VAL A 665 -7.30 -18.12 2.52
N LYS A 666 -6.89 -19.13 1.74
CA LYS A 666 -7.66 -19.61 0.59
C LYS A 666 -8.93 -20.31 1.03
N GLU A 667 -8.84 -21.19 2.03
CA GLU A 667 -9.98 -21.94 2.61
C GLU A 667 -11.11 -20.98 3.01
N GLN A 668 -10.80 -19.94 3.79
CA GLN A 668 -11.77 -18.91 4.19
C GLN A 668 -12.39 -18.17 2.99
N THR A 669 -11.61 -17.89 1.95
CA THR A 669 -12.16 -17.24 0.74
C THR A 669 -13.05 -18.18 -0.05
N VAL A 670 -12.76 -19.47 -0.09
CA VAL A 670 -13.57 -20.47 -0.79
C VAL A 670 -14.91 -20.64 -0.08
N GLU A 671 -14.92 -20.73 1.26
CA GLU A 671 -16.17 -20.83 2.04
C GLU A 671 -17.13 -19.68 1.71
N LYS A 672 -16.66 -18.43 1.80
CA LYS A 672 -17.43 -17.23 1.43
C LYS A 672 -17.85 -17.22 -0.05
N ASN A 673 -17.01 -17.76 -0.92
CA ASN A 673 -17.31 -17.85 -2.34
C ASN A 673 -18.46 -18.83 -2.61
N ILE A 674 -18.50 -19.96 -1.90
CA ILE A 674 -19.54 -20.98 -2.01
C ILE A 674 -20.90 -20.44 -1.55
N GLU A 675 -20.93 -19.63 -0.49
CA GLU A 675 -22.15 -18.96 -0.03
C GLU A 675 -22.74 -18.09 -1.15
N LYS A 676 -21.94 -17.17 -1.70
CA LYS A 676 -22.35 -16.30 -2.83
C LYS A 676 -22.72 -17.09 -4.08
N TYR A 677 -21.99 -18.17 -4.36
CA TYR A 677 -22.25 -19.05 -5.49
C TYR A 677 -23.66 -19.64 -5.40
N THR A 678 -24.03 -20.11 -4.20
CA THR A 678 -25.33 -20.70 -3.93
C THR A 678 -26.47 -19.69 -4.07
N GLU A 679 -26.25 -18.44 -3.65
CA GLU A 679 -27.21 -17.35 -3.85
C GLU A 679 -27.39 -17.01 -5.34
N LEU A 680 -26.30 -16.78 -6.06
CA LEU A 680 -26.34 -16.43 -7.49
C LEU A 680 -26.91 -17.57 -8.36
N LEU A 681 -26.70 -18.83 -7.98
CA LEU A 681 -27.33 -19.96 -8.66
C LEU A 681 -28.85 -19.94 -8.53
N LYS A 682 -29.39 -19.59 -7.35
CA LYS A 682 -30.85 -19.45 -7.17
C LYS A 682 -31.41 -18.36 -8.08
N ASP A 683 -30.69 -17.25 -8.18
CA ASP A 683 -31.07 -16.12 -9.04
C ASP A 683 -30.97 -16.44 -10.55
N TYR A 684 -30.14 -17.42 -10.95
CA TYR A 684 -29.96 -17.80 -12.35
C TYR A 684 -31.16 -18.57 -12.92
N GLY A 685 -31.93 -19.25 -12.08
CA GLY A 685 -33.30 -19.66 -12.42
C GLY A 685 -33.49 -20.94 -13.26
N SER A 686 -32.56 -21.90 -13.26
CA SER A 686 -32.88 -23.27 -13.71
C SER A 686 -33.29 -24.19 -12.54
N GLY A 687 -34.11 -25.21 -12.80
CA GLY A 687 -34.64 -26.13 -11.78
C GLY A 687 -33.56 -26.86 -10.97
N ASP A 688 -33.97 -27.59 -9.92
CA ASP A 688 -33.15 -28.29 -8.91
C ASP A 688 -31.63 -28.44 -9.19
N MET A 689 -30.89 -27.34 -8.99
CA MET A 689 -29.42 -27.25 -9.16
C MET A 689 -28.64 -27.73 -7.93
N THR A 690 -29.29 -28.45 -7.01
CA THR A 690 -28.67 -28.98 -5.79
C THR A 690 -27.43 -29.84 -6.08
N HIS A 691 -27.42 -30.55 -7.22
CA HIS A 691 -26.30 -31.38 -7.68
C HIS A 691 -24.99 -30.61 -7.94
N ILE A 692 -25.07 -29.32 -8.29
CA ILE A 692 -23.89 -28.47 -8.54
C ILE A 692 -23.28 -27.98 -7.20
N VAL A 693 -24.11 -27.86 -6.16
CA VAL A 693 -23.71 -27.41 -4.82
C VAL A 693 -23.20 -28.57 -3.95
N SER A 694 -23.71 -29.79 -4.17
CA SER A 694 -23.51 -30.96 -3.29
C SER A 694 -22.15 -31.68 -3.37
N HIS A 695 -21.16 -31.18 -4.13
CA HIS A 695 -19.86 -31.83 -4.34
C HIS A 695 -18.65 -30.99 -3.96
#